data_AF-A0A1T4JHV3-F1
#
_entry.id   AF-A0A1T4JHV3-F1
#
_cell.length_a   1.000
_cell.length_b   1.000
_cell.length_c   1.000
_cell.angle_alpha   90.00
_cell.angle_beta   90.00
_cell.angle_gamma   90.00
#
_symmetry.space_group_name_H-M   'P 1'
#
loop_
_entity.id
_entity.type
_entity.pdbx_description
1 polymer ?
#
loop_
_entity_poly.entity_id
_entity_poly.type
_entity_poly.pdbx_seq_one_letter_code
_entity_poly.pdbx_strand_id
1 'polypeptide(L)'
;MKKLIFSVMLALSAFFAGAATRLTLDNGINIVFEGCADGSVRFEALGKKPSAPVKEFELSREAAAEDFVQAEDGSYRWNGYTVIPAADGYTLLFNGEELYASSFNEEPSLLREIRNWKTATEFYGFGEASRNVSLRNQSFAIWNVSKYGDHAYLFIPFYVTNTNTCVYYNAGSNDRIYFQDGKDFQVYRSAYHRIECFVRQDLSLEESVAKFYRESGASCLLPKWAFGFIQSKYGYKTQEEVTELVDGFKMRDIPLSAVVLDLYWFNRMGDISFTNAGFPEPKKMNDYMEQNGVKLVTITEPFFTTECVNYKELLSGKMLCKDNKGKIRLWRDWWCLGDKEGALFNPLAKKAPSFMAEKYSAMLEDGIDGFWTDLGEPENAPDDIKVGKYALIDFHNYYNYYWTKALYDGMKSVHPDKRLFIMSRSGYTGIAKFNVSVWSGDVAVSWPSLENQIAYGLNAGLSGLAYWGSDVGGFTPEKTNPELFVRWYQFGAFTPVFRAHGTDSREPWIFTDRETEIVSKYIRARTALLPYVYSTARQTMSGIPMMRPMFYESSSVPQEYMESQYMFGDFILVAPVYRQLAAEKEKTVYLPCGNWYEFSSMKKIKAEGGTAVTVPLTLDDIPVYIKEGAVIPAEKDGALYVLLVPADGVKNSFVLYDDDGESEQYKDGAYSEIELSLDGFNVTAKRSENADFLGDDLILAVPASVKTGSGWTLRGNFKTKKVSVSEMENGFSL
;
A
#
# COMPACT_ATOMS: atom_id res chain seq x y z
N MET A 1 0.95 20.34 -48.45
CA MET A 1 2.13 19.54 -48.02
C MET A 1 2.12 19.16 -46.56
N LYS A 2 2.14 20.07 -45.56
CA LYS A 2 2.13 19.68 -44.12
C LYS A 2 0.94 18.80 -43.67
N LYS A 3 -0.27 19.06 -44.15
CA LYS A 3 -1.44 18.18 -43.89
C LYS A 3 -1.34 16.80 -44.57
N LEU A 4 -0.68 16.71 -45.72
CA LEU A 4 -0.49 15.46 -46.45
C LEU A 4 0.61 14.61 -45.78
N ILE A 5 1.68 15.25 -45.30
CA ILE A 5 2.75 14.60 -44.50
C ILE A 5 2.19 14.10 -43.15
N PHE A 6 1.29 14.85 -42.51
CA PHE A 6 0.65 14.44 -41.26
C PHE A 6 -0.31 13.26 -41.45
N SER A 7 -1.11 13.26 -42.53
CA SER A 7 -1.98 12.11 -42.87
C SER A 7 -1.20 10.88 -43.32
N VAL A 8 -0.06 11.06 -44.00
CA VAL A 8 0.81 9.94 -44.40
C VAL A 8 1.59 9.40 -43.20
N MET A 9 2.02 10.24 -42.25
CA MET A 9 2.62 9.76 -40.98
C MET A 9 1.61 9.07 -40.07
N LEU A 10 0.34 9.53 -40.00
CA LEU A 10 -0.72 8.80 -39.28
C LEU A 10 -1.06 7.46 -39.94
N ALA A 11 -1.02 7.39 -41.27
CA ALA A 11 -1.24 6.15 -42.01
C ALA A 11 -0.05 5.18 -41.89
N LEU A 12 1.19 5.69 -41.80
CA LEU A 12 2.40 4.89 -41.57
C LEU A 12 2.51 4.43 -40.11
N SER A 13 2.07 5.21 -39.12
CA SER A 13 1.96 4.75 -37.72
C SER A 13 0.87 3.71 -37.54
N ALA A 14 -0.20 3.76 -38.34
CA ALA A 14 -1.25 2.73 -38.37
C ALA A 14 -0.83 1.46 -39.13
N PHE A 15 0.27 1.48 -39.89
CA PHE A 15 0.81 0.31 -40.59
C PHE A 15 1.84 -0.48 -39.76
N PHE A 16 2.35 0.10 -38.67
CA PHE A 16 3.27 -0.54 -37.73
C PHE A 16 2.67 -0.79 -36.34
N ALA A 17 1.42 -0.39 -36.10
CA ALA A 17 0.63 -0.88 -34.98
C ALA A 17 -0.15 -2.11 -35.45
N GLY A 18 0.11 -3.29 -34.86
CA GLY A 18 -0.68 -4.49 -35.11
C GLY A 18 -2.16 -4.16 -34.94
N ALA A 19 -2.99 -4.52 -35.93
CA ALA A 19 -4.42 -4.26 -35.86
C ALA A 19 -5.05 -5.23 -34.85
N ALA A 20 -5.44 -4.73 -33.67
CA ALA A 20 -6.11 -5.51 -32.64
C ALA A 20 -7.22 -6.41 -33.21
N THR A 21 -7.25 -7.66 -32.76
CA THR A 21 -8.18 -8.67 -33.26
C THR A 21 -9.60 -8.41 -32.73
N ARG A 22 -10.62 -8.61 -33.57
CA ARG A 22 -12.03 -8.36 -33.20
C ARG A 22 -12.88 -9.60 -33.39
N LEU A 23 -13.63 -9.94 -32.34
CA LEU A 23 -14.67 -10.95 -32.31
C LEU A 23 -16.03 -10.29 -32.10
N THR A 24 -16.99 -10.57 -32.98
CA THR A 24 -18.39 -10.15 -32.81
C THR A 24 -19.21 -11.35 -32.38
N LEU A 25 -19.83 -11.26 -31.21
CA LEU A 25 -20.67 -12.32 -30.64
C LEU A 25 -22.07 -12.32 -31.27
N ASP A 26 -22.80 -13.43 -31.14
CA ASP A 26 -24.16 -13.60 -31.70
C ASP A 26 -25.17 -12.59 -31.10
N ASN A 27 -24.90 -12.14 -29.87
CA ASN A 27 -25.71 -11.13 -29.17
C ASN A 27 -25.37 -9.67 -29.56
N GLY A 28 -24.40 -9.48 -30.45
CA GLY A 28 -23.95 -8.18 -30.99
C GLY A 28 -22.90 -7.45 -30.16
N ILE A 29 -22.42 -8.04 -29.06
CA ILE A 29 -21.29 -7.51 -28.27
C ILE A 29 -20.01 -7.72 -29.08
N ASN A 30 -19.13 -6.71 -29.04
CA ASN A 30 -17.83 -6.79 -29.70
C ASN A 30 -16.73 -6.97 -28.65
N ILE A 31 -15.88 -7.96 -28.84
CA ILE A 31 -14.67 -8.18 -28.06
C ILE A 31 -13.49 -7.82 -28.94
N VAL A 32 -12.69 -6.86 -28.51
CA VAL A 32 -11.37 -6.58 -29.06
C VAL A 32 -10.35 -7.22 -28.15
N PHE A 33 -9.37 -7.92 -28.71
CA PHE A 33 -8.27 -8.47 -27.95
C PHE A 33 -6.95 -8.36 -28.72
N GLU A 34 -5.87 -8.13 -27.98
CA GLU A 34 -4.54 -7.93 -28.52
C GLU A 34 -3.46 -8.42 -27.56
N GLY A 35 -2.35 -8.88 -28.11
CA GLY A 35 -1.13 -9.15 -27.35
C GLY A 35 -0.46 -7.85 -26.91
N CYS A 36 0.01 -7.81 -25.65
CA CYS A 36 0.78 -6.69 -25.11
C CYS A 36 2.29 -7.01 -25.15
N ALA A 37 3.12 -5.98 -25.36
CA ALA A 37 4.58 -6.11 -25.41
C ALA A 37 5.18 -6.70 -24.11
N ASP A 38 4.48 -6.51 -23.00
CA ASP A 38 4.90 -7.10 -21.74
C ASP A 38 4.54 -8.58 -21.59
N GLY A 39 3.84 -9.21 -22.54
CA GLY A 39 3.45 -10.63 -22.52
C GLY A 39 2.03 -10.92 -22.04
N SER A 40 1.28 -9.92 -21.54
CA SER A 40 -0.14 -10.07 -21.19
C SER A 40 -1.05 -9.97 -22.42
N VAL A 41 -2.31 -10.36 -22.26
CA VAL A 41 -3.37 -10.17 -23.26
C VAL A 41 -4.36 -9.14 -22.76
N ARG A 42 -4.65 -8.12 -23.57
CA ARG A 42 -5.73 -7.15 -23.31
C ARG A 42 -7.02 -7.67 -23.92
N PHE A 43 -8.10 -7.64 -23.17
CA PHE A 43 -9.47 -7.87 -23.66
C PHE A 43 -10.32 -6.64 -23.38
N GLU A 44 -11.05 -6.18 -24.38
CA GLU A 44 -12.02 -5.09 -24.30
C GLU A 44 -13.35 -5.52 -24.90
N ALA A 45 -14.34 -5.77 -24.04
CA ALA A 45 -15.71 -6.00 -24.44
C ALA A 45 -16.50 -4.69 -24.44
N LEU A 46 -17.18 -4.42 -25.56
CA LEU A 46 -17.97 -3.22 -25.81
C LEU A 46 -19.44 -3.59 -26.01
N GLY A 47 -20.31 -2.99 -25.17
CA GLY A 47 -21.75 -3.05 -25.36
C GLY A 47 -22.22 -2.26 -26.59
N LYS A 48 -23.53 -2.27 -26.85
CA LYS A 48 -24.16 -1.60 -28.01
C LYS A 48 -24.06 -0.07 -27.97
N LYS A 49 -23.87 0.53 -26.79
CA LYS A 49 -23.71 1.98 -26.59
C LYS A 49 -22.52 2.27 -25.66
N PRO A 50 -21.27 2.13 -26.13
CA PRO A 50 -20.11 2.29 -25.26
C PRO A 50 -19.99 3.74 -24.75
N SER A 51 -19.68 3.89 -23.47
CA SER A 51 -19.19 5.17 -22.91
C SER A 51 -17.77 5.45 -23.43
N ALA A 52 -17.40 6.72 -23.52
CA ALA A 52 -16.04 7.08 -23.93
C ALA A 52 -15.05 6.74 -22.78
N PRO A 53 -13.90 6.10 -23.06
CA PRO A 53 -12.92 5.81 -22.02
C PRO A 53 -12.39 7.07 -21.35
N VAL A 54 -12.05 6.97 -20.07
CA VAL A 54 -11.08 7.90 -19.46
C VAL A 54 -9.69 7.54 -19.98
N LYS A 55 -9.40 7.90 -21.24
CA LYS A 55 -8.14 7.58 -21.93
C LYS A 55 -6.87 8.04 -21.19
N GLU A 56 -7.00 9.01 -20.28
CA GLU A 56 -5.87 9.49 -19.48
C GLU A 56 -5.41 8.46 -18.44
N PHE A 57 -6.29 7.55 -18.02
CA PHE A 57 -5.99 6.43 -17.11
C PHE A 57 -6.10 5.10 -17.88
N GLU A 58 -5.08 4.82 -18.67
CA GLU A 58 -4.79 3.47 -19.13
C GLU A 58 -3.44 3.10 -18.52
N LEU A 59 -3.35 1.97 -17.82
CA LEU A 59 -2.07 1.28 -17.64
C LEU A 59 -1.63 0.94 -19.07
N SER A 60 -0.98 1.89 -19.73
CA SER A 60 -0.69 1.82 -21.15
C SER A 60 0.33 0.72 -21.35
N ARG A 61 -0.15 -0.46 -21.74
CA ARG A 61 0.71 -1.53 -22.21
C ARG A 61 0.89 -1.30 -23.70
N GLU A 62 2.13 -1.16 -24.14
CA GLU A 62 2.43 -1.09 -25.55
C GLU A 62 1.93 -2.36 -26.24
N ALA A 63 1.31 -2.24 -27.41
CA ALA A 63 0.92 -3.40 -28.20
C ALA A 63 2.17 -4.22 -28.56
N ALA A 64 2.02 -5.54 -28.61
CA ALA A 64 3.08 -6.41 -29.07
C ALA A 64 3.41 -6.16 -30.55
N ALA A 65 4.65 -6.46 -30.95
CA ALA A 65 5.08 -6.33 -32.34
C ALA A 65 4.35 -7.32 -33.28
N GLU A 66 4.03 -8.50 -32.76
CA GLU A 66 3.20 -9.51 -33.41
C GLU A 66 1.92 -9.69 -32.59
N ASP A 67 0.79 -9.83 -33.28
CA ASP A 67 -0.53 -9.99 -32.64
C ASP A 67 -1.11 -11.39 -32.94
N PHE A 68 -2.31 -11.66 -32.44
CA PHE A 68 -3.03 -12.91 -32.64
C PHE A 68 -3.17 -13.30 -34.12
N VAL A 69 -2.84 -14.56 -34.41
CA VAL A 69 -3.04 -15.18 -35.73
C VAL A 69 -4.20 -16.16 -35.65
N GLN A 70 -5.16 -16.01 -36.58
CA GLN A 70 -6.26 -16.96 -36.71
C GLN A 70 -5.77 -18.29 -37.29
N ALA A 71 -6.07 -19.39 -36.61
CA ALA A 71 -5.79 -20.75 -37.04
C ALA A 71 -6.95 -21.35 -37.87
N GLU A 72 -6.69 -22.45 -38.55
CA GLU A 72 -7.69 -23.13 -39.42
C GLU A 72 -8.93 -23.63 -38.66
N ASP A 73 -8.78 -23.93 -37.37
CA ASP A 73 -9.87 -24.32 -36.47
C ASP A 73 -10.73 -23.15 -35.99
N GLY A 74 -10.43 -21.92 -36.43
CA GLY A 74 -11.12 -20.69 -36.04
C GLY A 74 -10.64 -20.09 -34.72
N SER A 75 -9.72 -20.73 -34.01
CA SER A 75 -9.07 -20.17 -32.81
C SER A 75 -8.07 -19.08 -33.18
N TYR A 76 -7.72 -18.23 -32.22
CA TYR A 76 -6.70 -17.20 -32.37
C TYR A 76 -5.55 -17.49 -31.42
N ARG A 77 -4.31 -17.46 -31.92
CA ARG A 77 -3.12 -17.87 -31.15
C ARG A 77 -2.06 -16.77 -31.09
N TRP A 78 -1.47 -16.57 -29.91
CA TRP A 78 -0.39 -15.63 -29.67
C TRP A 78 0.37 -15.98 -28.38
N ASN A 79 1.70 -16.10 -28.44
CA ASN A 79 2.56 -16.24 -27.24
C ASN A 79 2.06 -17.28 -26.21
N GLY A 80 1.70 -18.48 -26.66
CA GLY A 80 1.15 -19.55 -25.82
C GLY A 80 -0.35 -19.40 -25.50
N TYR A 81 -0.93 -18.22 -25.66
CA TYR A 81 -2.37 -18.00 -25.55
C TYR A 81 -3.13 -18.53 -26.75
N THR A 82 -4.29 -19.13 -26.48
CA THR A 82 -5.28 -19.49 -27.50
C THR A 82 -6.64 -18.97 -27.06
N VAL A 83 -7.26 -18.13 -27.89
CA VAL A 83 -8.64 -17.66 -27.73
C VAL A 83 -9.53 -18.48 -28.66
N ILE A 84 -10.46 -19.24 -28.08
CA ILE A 84 -11.44 -20.05 -28.81
C ILE A 84 -12.78 -19.29 -28.78
N PRO A 85 -13.27 -18.77 -29.92
CA PRO A 85 -14.56 -18.08 -29.96
C PRO A 85 -15.73 -18.99 -29.56
N ALA A 86 -16.73 -18.39 -28.90
CA ALA A 86 -18.03 -19.01 -28.60
C ALA A 86 -19.18 -18.05 -28.96
N ALA A 87 -20.40 -18.56 -29.03
CA ALA A 87 -21.58 -17.78 -29.43
C ALA A 87 -21.81 -16.52 -28.57
N ASP A 88 -21.61 -16.65 -27.26
CA ASP A 88 -21.79 -15.58 -26.27
C ASP A 88 -20.49 -15.18 -25.56
N GLY A 89 -19.32 -15.59 -26.06
CA GLY A 89 -18.03 -15.19 -25.49
C GLY A 89 -16.82 -15.91 -26.07
N TYR A 90 -15.91 -16.37 -25.21
CA TYR A 90 -14.69 -17.07 -25.61
C TYR A 90 -14.12 -17.95 -24.48
N THR A 91 -13.33 -18.96 -24.85
CA THR A 91 -12.49 -19.71 -23.92
C THR A 91 -11.03 -19.29 -24.08
N LEU A 92 -10.34 -19.03 -22.97
CA LEU A 92 -8.91 -18.70 -22.96
C LEU A 92 -8.09 -19.88 -22.47
N LEU A 93 -7.13 -20.30 -23.28
CA LEU A 93 -6.14 -21.31 -22.95
C LEU A 93 -4.75 -20.68 -22.89
N PHE A 94 -3.86 -21.27 -22.10
CA PHE A 94 -2.43 -21.00 -22.12
C PHE A 94 -1.67 -22.32 -22.22
N ASN A 95 -0.82 -22.46 -23.25
CA ASN A 95 -0.07 -23.68 -23.56
C ASN A 95 -0.94 -24.94 -23.64
N GLY A 96 -2.17 -24.79 -24.14
CA GLY A 96 -3.13 -25.89 -24.31
C GLY A 96 -4.01 -26.19 -23.09
N GLU A 97 -3.71 -25.58 -21.93
CA GLU A 97 -4.52 -25.73 -20.72
C GLU A 97 -5.57 -24.62 -20.63
N GLU A 98 -6.81 -24.99 -20.34
CA GLU A 98 -7.91 -24.03 -20.16
C GLU A 98 -7.75 -23.26 -18.85
N LEU A 99 -7.73 -21.93 -18.93
CA LEU A 99 -7.74 -21.06 -17.76
C LEU A 99 -9.18 -20.83 -17.31
N TYR A 100 -9.99 -20.26 -18.22
CA TYR A 100 -11.39 -19.98 -18.01
C TYR A 100 -12.16 -19.84 -19.32
N ALA A 101 -13.48 -20.01 -19.25
CA ALA A 101 -14.43 -19.64 -20.29
C ALA A 101 -15.22 -18.38 -19.87
N SER A 102 -15.21 -17.35 -20.70
CA SER A 102 -15.97 -16.10 -20.50
C SER A 102 -17.23 -16.08 -21.36
N SER A 103 -18.36 -15.67 -20.77
CA SER A 103 -19.58 -15.31 -21.49
C SER A 103 -20.03 -13.90 -21.15
N PHE A 104 -20.70 -13.24 -22.10
CA PHE A 104 -21.14 -11.86 -22.00
C PHE A 104 -22.63 -11.71 -22.28
N ASN A 105 -23.27 -10.82 -21.53
CA ASN A 105 -24.63 -10.39 -21.80
C ASN A 105 -24.78 -8.89 -21.55
N GLU A 106 -25.69 -8.24 -22.26
CA GLU A 106 -25.97 -6.81 -22.12
C GLU A 106 -27.40 -6.58 -21.62
N GLU A 107 -27.51 -5.89 -20.50
CA GLU A 107 -28.73 -5.28 -20.00
C GLU A 107 -28.77 -3.78 -20.40
N PRO A 108 -29.92 -3.08 -20.31
CA PRO A 108 -30.07 -1.72 -20.85
C PRO A 108 -28.97 -0.70 -20.49
N SER A 109 -28.33 -0.86 -19.33
CA SER A 109 -27.24 0.01 -18.86
C SER A 109 -25.97 -0.72 -18.41
N LEU A 110 -25.91 -2.04 -18.50
CA LEU A 110 -24.82 -2.84 -17.93
C LEU A 110 -24.35 -3.92 -18.90
N LEU A 111 -23.04 -4.01 -19.06
CA LEU A 111 -22.37 -5.15 -19.66
C LEU A 111 -21.99 -6.11 -18.54
N ARG A 112 -22.35 -7.39 -18.68
CA ARG A 112 -22.02 -8.45 -17.71
C ARG A 112 -21.07 -9.46 -18.34
N GLU A 113 -20.09 -9.89 -17.56
CA GLU A 113 -19.16 -10.97 -17.87
C GLU A 113 -19.31 -12.06 -16.80
N ILE A 114 -19.30 -13.32 -17.21
CA ILE A 114 -19.17 -14.48 -16.31
C ILE A 114 -17.95 -15.28 -16.76
N ARG A 115 -16.95 -15.41 -15.89
CA ARG A 115 -15.81 -16.30 -16.10
C ARG A 115 -15.98 -17.59 -15.33
N ASN A 116 -15.99 -18.71 -16.01
CA ASN A 116 -15.96 -20.05 -15.42
C ASN A 116 -14.50 -20.51 -15.41
N TRP A 117 -13.89 -20.56 -14.24
CA TRP A 117 -12.49 -20.95 -14.04
C TRP A 117 -12.37 -22.45 -13.92
N LYS A 118 -11.41 -23.02 -14.65
CA LYS A 118 -11.26 -24.47 -14.73
C LYS A 118 -10.51 -25.06 -13.55
N THR A 119 -9.48 -24.37 -13.10
CA THR A 119 -8.49 -24.88 -12.13
C THR A 119 -8.26 -23.94 -10.94
N ALA A 120 -8.46 -22.64 -11.10
CA ALA A 120 -8.33 -21.67 -10.03
C ALA A 120 -9.45 -21.83 -8.99
N THR A 121 -9.08 -21.87 -7.71
CA THR A 121 -10.02 -21.99 -6.59
C THR A 121 -9.84 -20.91 -5.54
N GLU A 122 -8.67 -20.25 -5.53
CA GLU A 122 -8.35 -19.17 -4.61
C GLU A 122 -7.84 -17.95 -5.39
N PHE A 123 -8.16 -16.77 -4.87
CA PHE A 123 -7.94 -15.47 -5.51
C PHE A 123 -7.47 -14.49 -4.43
N TYR A 124 -6.51 -13.64 -4.73
CA TYR A 124 -5.88 -12.75 -3.73
C TYR A 124 -5.61 -11.35 -4.29
N GLY A 125 -5.59 -10.33 -3.42
CA GLY A 125 -5.34 -8.94 -3.77
C GLY A 125 -6.60 -8.08 -3.68
N PHE A 126 -6.85 -7.25 -4.70
CA PHE A 126 -8.03 -6.40 -4.81
C PHE A 126 -8.05 -5.11 -3.96
N GLY A 127 -6.88 -4.59 -3.58
CA GLY A 127 -6.73 -3.43 -2.70
C GLY A 127 -6.88 -3.81 -1.23
N GLU A 128 -7.36 -2.91 -0.38
CA GLU A 128 -7.64 -3.20 1.05
C GLU A 128 -9.12 -3.51 1.30
N ALA A 129 -9.86 -3.98 0.29
CA ALA A 129 -11.31 -4.05 0.38
C ALA A 129 -11.88 -5.33 1.01
N SER A 130 -11.06 -6.36 1.23
CA SER A 130 -11.51 -7.68 1.70
C SER A 130 -11.08 -7.97 3.14
N ARG A 131 -12.04 -8.42 3.95
CA ARG A 131 -11.80 -8.91 5.33
C ARG A 131 -11.13 -10.28 5.38
N ASN A 132 -10.99 -10.93 4.23
CA ASN A 132 -10.30 -12.20 4.07
C ASN A 132 -9.14 -12.02 3.09
N VAL A 133 -8.04 -12.74 3.29
CA VAL A 133 -6.93 -12.74 2.32
C VAL A 133 -7.39 -13.41 1.03
N SER A 134 -8.12 -14.53 1.13
CA SER A 134 -8.81 -15.09 -0.02
C SER A 134 -10.06 -14.27 -0.41
N LEU A 135 -10.21 -14.01 -1.70
CA LEU A 135 -11.39 -13.40 -2.30
C LEU A 135 -12.49 -14.44 -2.58
N ARG A 136 -12.29 -15.72 -2.26
CA ARG A 136 -13.30 -16.77 -2.41
C ARG A 136 -14.60 -16.41 -1.67
N ASN A 137 -15.73 -16.51 -2.37
CA ASN A 137 -17.06 -16.14 -1.90
C ASN A 137 -17.21 -14.66 -1.49
N GLN A 138 -16.31 -13.78 -1.94
CA GLN A 138 -16.39 -12.34 -1.69
C GLN A 138 -17.04 -11.60 -2.85
N SER A 139 -17.77 -10.53 -2.52
CA SER A 139 -18.45 -9.65 -3.48
C SER A 139 -18.08 -8.20 -3.21
N PHE A 140 -17.81 -7.45 -4.27
CA PHE A 140 -17.37 -6.06 -4.19
C PHE A 140 -18.17 -5.16 -5.13
N ALA A 141 -18.56 -3.99 -4.63
CA ALA A 141 -18.90 -2.84 -5.47
C ALA A 141 -17.64 -1.97 -5.55
N ILE A 142 -17.01 -1.93 -6.73
CA ILE A 142 -15.77 -1.21 -7.00
C ILE A 142 -16.12 0.28 -7.04
N TRP A 143 -16.21 0.87 -5.86
CA TRP A 143 -16.60 2.25 -5.66
C TRP A 143 -15.96 2.73 -4.37
N ASN A 144 -14.91 3.54 -4.50
CA ASN A 144 -14.24 4.10 -3.32
C ASN A 144 -15.26 4.89 -2.50
N VAL A 145 -15.42 4.56 -1.23
CA VAL A 145 -16.41 5.21 -0.37
C VAL A 145 -15.92 5.25 1.05
N SER A 146 -16.13 6.38 1.72
CA SER A 146 -15.94 6.48 3.16
C SER A 146 -17.08 5.78 3.87
N LYS A 147 -16.78 4.81 4.73
CA LYS A 147 -17.72 4.40 5.78
C LYS A 147 -16.99 4.13 7.08
N TYR A 148 -17.55 4.69 8.13
CA TYR A 148 -17.14 4.47 9.49
C TYR A 148 -17.36 3.00 9.86
N GLY A 149 -16.38 2.39 10.54
CA GLY A 149 -16.52 1.07 11.15
C GLY A 149 -15.65 -0.02 10.51
N ASP A 150 -16.21 -1.22 10.35
CA ASP A 150 -15.45 -2.43 10.02
C ASP A 150 -15.16 -2.61 8.53
N HIS A 151 -14.91 -1.52 7.80
CA HIS A 151 -14.76 -1.58 6.35
C HIS A 151 -13.67 -0.65 5.84
N ALA A 152 -12.79 -1.18 4.99
CA ALA A 152 -11.92 -0.42 4.12
C ALA A 152 -12.39 -0.58 2.66
N TYR A 153 -12.23 0.46 1.84
CA TYR A 153 -12.83 0.53 0.49
C TYR A 153 -11.91 1.14 -0.56
N LEU A 154 -10.60 1.16 -0.35
CA LEU A 154 -9.68 1.44 -1.44
C LEU A 154 -9.53 0.19 -2.32
N PHE A 155 -10.15 0.25 -3.50
CA PHE A 155 -10.08 -0.81 -4.48
C PHE A 155 -8.91 -0.62 -5.43
N ILE A 156 -8.11 -1.68 -5.59
CA ILE A 156 -7.18 -1.82 -6.70
C ILE A 156 -7.64 -3.06 -7.47
N PRO A 157 -8.27 -2.93 -8.65
CA PRO A 157 -8.93 -4.04 -9.34
C PRO A 157 -7.93 -4.99 -10.03
N PHE A 158 -6.98 -5.50 -9.25
CA PHE A 158 -5.95 -6.47 -9.60
C PHE A 158 -6.08 -7.66 -8.67
N TYR A 159 -6.04 -8.88 -9.21
CA TYR A 159 -5.94 -10.09 -8.40
C TYR A 159 -5.08 -11.16 -9.08
N VAL A 160 -4.58 -12.07 -8.26
CA VAL A 160 -3.81 -13.26 -8.65
C VAL A 160 -4.54 -14.51 -8.17
N THR A 161 -4.36 -15.63 -8.87
CA THR A 161 -4.95 -16.93 -8.50
C THR A 161 -3.90 -17.90 -7.95
N ASN A 162 -4.35 -18.93 -7.23
CA ASN A 162 -3.48 -20.06 -6.83
C ASN A 162 -2.93 -20.88 -8.01
N THR A 163 -3.41 -20.63 -9.22
CA THR A 163 -2.92 -21.23 -10.47
C THR A 163 -2.11 -20.24 -11.31
N ASN A 164 -1.55 -19.20 -10.68
CA ASN A 164 -0.64 -18.24 -11.30
C ASN A 164 -1.26 -17.33 -12.40
N THR A 165 -2.58 -17.30 -12.52
CA THR A 165 -3.24 -16.32 -13.39
C THR A 165 -3.30 -14.98 -12.68
N CYS A 166 -2.89 -13.89 -13.33
CA CYS A 166 -3.18 -12.54 -12.84
C CYS A 166 -4.13 -11.81 -13.79
N VAL A 167 -5.01 -11.01 -13.19
CA VAL A 167 -6.01 -10.23 -13.90
C VAL A 167 -6.03 -8.82 -13.35
N TYR A 168 -5.93 -7.83 -14.24
CA TYR A 168 -6.17 -6.43 -13.92
C TYR A 168 -7.39 -5.93 -14.70
N TYR A 169 -8.36 -5.34 -14.03
CA TYR A 169 -9.52 -4.72 -14.65
C TYR A 169 -9.39 -3.20 -14.66
N ASN A 170 -9.72 -2.56 -15.79
CA ASN A 170 -9.91 -1.12 -15.79
C ASN A 170 -11.35 -0.81 -15.34
N ALA A 171 -11.49 -0.21 -14.16
CA ALA A 171 -12.75 -0.04 -13.43
C ALA A 171 -12.85 1.36 -12.78
N GLY A 172 -13.12 2.38 -13.60
CA GLY A 172 -13.28 3.77 -13.16
C GLY A 172 -14.66 4.12 -12.59
N SER A 173 -15.66 3.30 -12.94
CA SER A 173 -17.07 3.48 -12.60
C SER A 173 -17.50 2.58 -11.43
N ASN A 174 -18.78 2.66 -11.03
CA ASN A 174 -19.39 1.77 -10.03
C ASN A 174 -19.62 0.36 -10.58
N ASP A 175 -18.53 -0.36 -10.78
CA ASP A 175 -18.53 -1.74 -11.24
C ASP A 175 -18.82 -2.70 -10.08
N ARG A 176 -19.26 -3.92 -10.39
CA ARG A 176 -19.38 -4.98 -9.38
C ARG A 176 -18.64 -6.22 -9.82
N ILE A 177 -18.05 -6.91 -8.86
CA ILE A 177 -17.43 -8.21 -9.05
C ILE A 177 -17.83 -9.17 -7.93
N TYR A 178 -17.99 -10.45 -8.26
CA TYR A 178 -18.28 -11.51 -7.29
C TYR A 178 -17.49 -12.76 -7.62
N PHE A 179 -16.78 -13.27 -6.62
CA PHE A 179 -15.98 -14.49 -6.69
C PHE A 179 -16.78 -15.62 -6.04
N GLN A 180 -17.39 -16.48 -6.85
CA GLN A 180 -18.32 -17.51 -6.38
C GLN A 180 -17.71 -18.90 -6.49
N ASP A 181 -17.68 -19.61 -5.37
CA ASP A 181 -17.39 -21.03 -5.36
C ASP A 181 -18.56 -21.86 -5.89
N GLY A 182 -18.25 -22.97 -6.55
CA GLY A 182 -19.22 -23.81 -7.25
C GLY A 182 -18.61 -25.08 -7.82
N LYS A 183 -19.35 -25.76 -8.71
CA LYS A 183 -18.82 -26.93 -9.44
C LYS A 183 -17.59 -26.55 -10.28
N ASP A 184 -17.70 -25.42 -10.96
CA ASP A 184 -16.58 -24.65 -11.52
C ASP A 184 -16.60 -23.30 -10.79
N PHE A 185 -15.43 -22.72 -10.51
CA PHE A 185 -15.37 -21.44 -9.82
C PHE A 185 -15.80 -20.33 -10.77
N GLN A 186 -16.62 -19.39 -10.32
CA GLN A 186 -17.19 -18.36 -11.18
C GLN A 186 -16.80 -16.96 -10.71
N VAL A 187 -16.33 -16.12 -11.64
CA VAL A 187 -16.15 -14.69 -11.40
C VAL A 187 -17.17 -13.93 -12.24
N TYR A 188 -18.11 -13.28 -11.56
CA TYR A 188 -19.14 -12.45 -12.18
C TYR A 188 -18.70 -11.00 -12.14
N ARG A 189 -18.80 -10.30 -13.27
CA ARG A 189 -18.58 -8.85 -13.33
C ARG A 189 -19.76 -8.14 -13.99
N SER A 190 -20.10 -6.95 -13.50
CA SER A 190 -20.97 -6.00 -14.19
C SER A 190 -20.35 -4.63 -14.22
N ALA A 191 -20.30 -4.02 -15.40
CA ALA A 191 -19.74 -2.68 -15.61
C ALA A 191 -20.64 -1.87 -16.55
N TYR A 192 -20.51 -0.55 -16.51
CA TYR A 192 -21.27 0.34 -17.38
C TYR A 192 -20.70 0.32 -18.80
N HIS A 193 -21.40 -0.38 -19.70
CA HIS A 193 -21.20 -0.42 -21.17
C HIS A 193 -19.83 -0.93 -21.70
N ARG A 194 -18.81 -1.07 -20.86
CA ARG A 194 -17.44 -1.46 -21.26
C ARG A 194 -16.79 -2.32 -20.17
N ILE A 195 -16.16 -3.43 -20.57
CA ILE A 195 -15.32 -4.27 -19.72
C ILE A 195 -13.94 -4.34 -20.37
N GLU A 196 -12.95 -3.73 -19.74
CA GLU A 196 -11.54 -3.84 -20.15
C GLU A 196 -10.75 -4.56 -19.07
N CYS A 197 -9.92 -5.52 -19.48
CA CYS A 197 -9.04 -6.25 -18.59
C CYS A 197 -7.74 -6.69 -19.28
N PHE A 198 -6.77 -7.05 -18.45
CA PHE A 198 -5.48 -7.58 -18.86
C PHE A 198 -5.25 -8.88 -18.11
N VAL A 199 -4.80 -9.90 -18.84
CA VAL A 199 -4.67 -11.26 -18.31
C VAL A 199 -3.29 -11.79 -18.60
N ARG A 200 -2.70 -12.47 -17.62
CA ARG A 200 -1.36 -13.03 -17.69
C ARG A 200 -1.27 -14.36 -16.94
N GLN A 201 -0.43 -15.28 -17.43
CA GLN A 201 -0.33 -16.66 -16.95
C GLN A 201 1.11 -17.22 -16.90
N ASP A 202 2.08 -16.51 -17.47
CA ASP A 202 3.47 -16.97 -17.67
C ASP A 202 4.38 -16.78 -16.45
N LEU A 203 3.88 -16.22 -15.34
CA LEU A 203 4.65 -15.87 -14.15
C LEU A 203 4.09 -16.56 -12.91
N SER A 204 4.93 -16.85 -11.91
CA SER A 204 4.43 -17.23 -10.59
C SER A 204 3.57 -16.11 -9.96
N LEU A 205 2.81 -16.45 -8.93
CA LEU A 205 2.03 -15.48 -8.15
C LEU A 205 2.90 -14.32 -7.66
N GLU A 206 4.05 -14.61 -7.06
CA GLU A 206 4.97 -13.59 -6.54
C GLU A 206 5.55 -12.72 -7.65
N GLU A 207 5.99 -13.31 -8.76
CA GLU A 207 6.48 -12.58 -9.93
C GLU A 207 5.39 -11.70 -10.56
N SER A 208 4.13 -12.15 -10.53
CA SER A 208 2.99 -11.40 -11.03
C SER A 208 2.72 -10.15 -10.19
N VAL A 209 2.74 -10.29 -8.85
CA VAL A 209 2.66 -9.14 -7.93
C VAL A 209 3.85 -8.22 -8.18
N ALA A 210 5.06 -8.75 -8.25
CA ALA A 210 6.25 -7.95 -8.46
C ALA A 210 6.24 -7.17 -9.79
N LYS A 211 5.72 -7.80 -10.84
CA LYS A 211 5.51 -7.14 -12.13
C LYS A 211 4.44 -6.06 -12.07
N PHE A 212 3.34 -6.30 -11.35
CA PHE A 212 2.30 -5.29 -11.14
C PHE A 212 2.82 -4.05 -10.40
N TYR A 213 3.70 -4.22 -9.40
CA TYR A 213 4.39 -3.11 -8.75
C TYR A 213 5.18 -2.25 -9.76
N ARG A 214 5.98 -2.89 -10.61
CA ARG A 214 6.76 -2.19 -11.63
C ARG A 214 5.87 -1.45 -12.65
N GLU A 215 4.83 -2.11 -13.14
CA GLU A 215 3.93 -1.55 -14.17
C GLU A 215 3.03 -0.44 -13.64
N SER A 216 2.61 -0.52 -12.37
CA SER A 216 1.83 0.53 -11.72
C SER A 216 2.68 1.72 -11.26
N GLY A 217 4.01 1.59 -11.27
CA GLY A 217 4.96 2.61 -10.82
C GLY A 217 5.16 2.64 -9.31
N ALA A 218 4.80 1.58 -8.59
CA ALA A 218 4.93 1.49 -7.14
C ALA A 218 6.38 1.40 -6.63
N SER A 219 7.38 1.44 -7.52
CA SER A 219 8.81 1.47 -7.18
C SER A 219 9.25 2.83 -6.62
N CYS A 220 8.76 3.17 -5.43
CA CYS A 220 9.07 4.40 -4.71
C CYS A 220 9.48 4.09 -3.26
N LEU A 221 10.14 5.03 -2.60
CA LEU A 221 10.53 4.92 -1.20
C LEU A 221 10.02 6.15 -0.46
N LEU A 222 9.38 5.96 0.70
CA LEU A 222 8.96 7.08 1.55
C LEU A 222 10.16 7.69 2.28
N PRO A 223 10.03 8.91 2.83
CA PRO A 223 11.02 9.44 3.75
C PRO A 223 11.25 8.48 4.94
N LYS A 224 12.49 8.36 5.40
CA LYS A 224 12.87 7.36 6.42
C LYS A 224 12.06 7.52 7.72
N TRP A 225 11.74 8.76 8.10
CA TRP A 225 10.94 9.08 9.28
C TRP A 225 9.51 8.50 9.22
N ALA A 226 8.95 8.27 8.03
CA ALA A 226 7.60 7.72 7.87
C ALA A 226 7.49 6.26 8.35
N PHE A 227 8.64 5.59 8.47
CA PHE A 227 8.73 4.22 8.98
C PHE A 227 8.96 4.17 10.50
N GLY A 228 9.09 5.30 11.19
CA GLY A 228 9.07 5.32 12.66
C GLY A 228 7.66 5.33 13.23
N PHE A 229 7.51 5.79 14.48
CA PHE A 229 6.19 5.95 15.11
C PHE A 229 5.62 7.35 14.85
N ILE A 230 4.39 7.40 14.36
CA ILE A 230 3.67 8.64 14.04
C ILE A 230 2.51 8.81 15.01
N GLN A 231 2.46 9.94 15.72
CA GLN A 231 1.34 10.28 16.58
C GLN A 231 0.35 11.19 15.85
N SER A 232 -0.94 10.89 15.99
CA SER A 232 -2.02 11.71 15.48
C SER A 232 -3.23 11.63 16.40
N LYS A 233 -4.14 12.60 16.27
CA LYS A 233 -5.50 12.60 16.81
C LYS A 233 -6.38 13.47 15.92
N TYR A 234 -7.69 13.30 15.97
CA TYR A 234 -8.68 14.24 15.42
C TYR A 234 -9.24 15.08 16.59
N GLY A 235 -8.64 16.22 16.97
CA GLY A 235 -7.47 16.89 16.40
C GLY A 235 -6.77 17.78 17.44
N TYR A 236 -5.48 18.06 17.24
CA TYR A 236 -4.75 19.05 18.04
C TYR A 236 -5.23 20.46 17.69
N LYS A 237 -5.60 21.26 18.70
CA LYS A 237 -6.29 22.54 18.49
C LYS A 237 -5.39 23.77 18.58
N THR A 238 -4.24 23.63 19.22
CA THR A 238 -3.31 24.73 19.47
C THR A 238 -1.87 24.30 19.28
N GLN A 239 -1.00 25.27 19.03
CA GLN A 239 0.45 25.09 19.01
C GLN A 239 0.99 24.54 20.35
N GLU A 240 0.44 25.01 21.48
CA GLU A 240 0.86 24.57 22.82
C GLU A 240 0.57 23.08 23.05
N GLU A 241 -0.62 22.58 22.65
CA GLU A 241 -0.94 21.15 22.73
C GLU A 241 0.07 20.28 21.96
N VAL A 242 0.56 20.77 20.82
CA VAL A 242 1.54 20.04 19.99
C VAL A 242 2.91 20.02 20.67
N THR A 243 3.37 21.14 21.22
CA THR A 243 4.66 21.19 21.93
C THR A 243 4.63 20.38 23.22
N GLU A 244 3.53 20.44 23.99
CA GLU A 244 3.35 19.63 25.20
C GLU A 244 3.29 18.13 24.90
N LEU A 245 2.70 17.74 23.76
CA LEU A 245 2.71 16.36 23.30
C LEU A 245 4.14 15.86 23.12
N VAL A 246 4.98 16.62 22.39
CA VAL A 246 6.38 16.26 22.16
C VAL A 246 7.15 16.15 23.48
N ASP A 247 6.92 17.07 24.41
CA ASP A 247 7.49 17.00 25.76
C ASP A 247 7.03 15.76 26.51
N GLY A 248 5.77 15.36 26.32
CA GLY A 248 5.20 14.14 26.87
C GLY A 248 5.93 12.88 26.41
N PHE A 249 6.27 12.79 25.12
CA PHE A 249 7.08 11.70 24.55
C PHE A 249 8.51 11.72 25.12
N LYS A 250 9.15 12.88 25.12
CA LYS A 250 10.51 13.06 25.66
C LYS A 250 10.63 12.67 27.12
N MET A 251 9.71 13.14 27.96
CA MET A 251 9.69 12.88 29.40
C MET A 251 9.57 11.38 29.72
N ARG A 252 8.93 10.62 28.83
CA ARG A 252 8.69 9.18 28.99
C ARG A 252 9.70 8.31 28.25
N ASP A 253 10.68 8.92 27.56
CA ASP A 253 11.65 8.21 26.72
C ASP A 253 10.95 7.29 25.69
N ILE A 254 9.93 7.85 25.01
CA ILE A 254 9.18 7.17 23.95
C ILE A 254 9.59 7.80 22.61
N PRO A 255 10.14 7.02 21.67
CA PRO A 255 10.46 7.54 20.34
C PRO A 255 9.23 8.09 19.60
N LEU A 256 9.42 9.22 18.92
CA LEU A 256 8.42 9.87 18.10
C LEU A 256 9.08 10.38 16.83
N SER A 257 8.55 10.01 15.67
CA SER A 257 9.10 10.43 14.37
C SER A 257 8.31 11.56 13.74
N ALA A 258 6.99 11.58 13.91
CA ALA A 258 6.16 12.66 13.38
C ALA A 258 4.88 12.88 14.19
N VAL A 259 4.35 14.10 14.11
CA VAL A 259 3.01 14.46 14.58
C VAL A 259 2.14 14.87 13.39
N VAL A 260 0.87 14.50 13.42
CA VAL A 260 -0.12 14.89 12.39
C VAL A 260 -1.13 15.88 12.97
N LEU A 261 -1.33 17.00 12.27
CA LEU A 261 -2.38 17.96 12.53
C LEU A 261 -3.59 17.68 11.63
N ASP A 262 -4.69 17.33 12.27
CA ASP A 262 -6.03 17.29 11.67
C ASP A 262 -6.59 18.71 11.47
N LEU A 263 -7.80 18.84 10.95
CA LEU A 263 -8.43 20.01 10.33
C LEU A 263 -8.51 21.29 11.17
N TYR A 264 -8.14 21.25 12.45
CA TYR A 264 -8.12 22.44 13.30
C TYR A 264 -6.96 23.40 12.99
N TRP A 265 -5.97 23.05 12.17
CA TRP A 265 -4.89 23.99 11.83
C TRP A 265 -5.33 25.14 10.91
N PHE A 266 -6.48 24.99 10.21
CA PHE A 266 -7.13 26.03 9.41
C PHE A 266 -8.56 26.34 9.89
N ASN A 267 -9.13 27.47 9.44
CA ASN A 267 -10.48 27.93 9.79
C ASN A 267 -11.55 27.51 8.78
N ARG A 268 -11.21 27.47 7.49
CA ARG A 268 -12.13 27.12 6.41
C ARG A 268 -11.55 26.01 5.55
N MET A 269 -12.39 25.04 5.25
CA MET A 269 -12.10 23.99 4.29
C MET A 269 -11.67 24.61 2.95
N GLY A 270 -10.45 24.29 2.53
CA GLY A 270 -9.80 24.86 1.34
C GLY A 270 -8.85 26.04 1.60
N ASP A 271 -8.58 26.43 2.85
CA ASP A 271 -7.63 27.51 3.17
C ASP A 271 -6.17 27.13 2.86
N ILE A 272 -5.78 25.87 3.08
CA ILE A 272 -4.43 25.33 2.80
C ILE A 272 -3.33 26.27 3.34
N SER A 273 -3.53 26.75 4.56
CA SER A 273 -2.61 27.66 5.27
C SER A 273 -3.02 27.75 6.75
N PHE A 274 -2.08 28.12 7.63
CA PHE A 274 -2.36 28.32 9.05
C PHE A 274 -3.25 29.56 9.25
N THR A 275 -4.56 29.37 9.25
CA THR A 275 -5.54 30.44 9.49
C THR A 275 -6.13 30.40 10.89
N ASN A 276 -6.01 29.29 11.62
CA ASN A 276 -6.51 29.20 13.00
C ASN A 276 -5.60 29.99 13.97
N ALA A 277 -6.21 30.87 14.77
CA ALA A 277 -5.54 31.65 15.81
C ALA A 277 -4.91 30.80 16.95
N GLY A 278 -5.28 29.52 17.07
CA GLY A 278 -4.62 28.55 17.96
C GLY A 278 -3.18 28.22 17.57
N PHE A 279 -2.77 28.56 16.36
CA PHE A 279 -1.40 28.40 15.83
C PHE A 279 -0.82 29.77 15.45
N PRO A 280 -0.55 30.65 16.42
CA PRO A 280 -0.16 32.03 16.14
C PRO A 280 1.26 32.16 15.57
N GLU A 281 2.15 31.18 15.83
CA GLU A 281 3.55 31.21 15.42
C GLU A 281 3.99 29.84 14.85
N PRO A 282 3.38 29.38 13.73
CA PRO A 282 3.60 28.02 13.20
C PRO A 282 5.08 27.74 12.91
N LYS A 283 5.84 28.75 12.45
CA LYS A 283 7.29 28.61 12.28
C LYS A 283 8.03 28.28 13.58
N LYS A 284 7.68 28.91 14.71
CA LYS A 284 8.31 28.61 16.00
C LYS A 284 7.94 27.22 16.49
N MET A 285 6.70 26.79 16.26
CA MET A 285 6.30 25.41 16.52
C MET A 285 7.18 24.45 15.72
N ASN A 286 7.41 24.73 14.44
CA ASN A 286 8.14 23.82 13.57
C ASN A 286 9.63 23.80 13.87
N ASP A 287 10.25 24.96 14.16
CA ASP A 287 11.62 25.03 14.66
C ASP A 287 11.76 24.21 15.97
N TYR A 288 10.73 24.19 16.83
CA TYR A 288 10.68 23.34 18.02
C TYR A 288 10.63 21.86 17.63
N MET A 289 9.72 21.46 16.75
CA MET A 289 9.61 20.07 16.26
C MET A 289 10.95 19.58 15.69
N GLU A 290 11.61 20.37 14.84
CA GLU A 290 12.89 20.04 14.23
C GLU A 290 14.02 19.86 15.27
N GLN A 291 14.13 20.77 16.25
CA GLN A 291 15.09 20.64 17.36
C GLN A 291 14.86 19.37 18.21
N ASN A 292 13.66 18.82 18.15
CA ASN A 292 13.26 17.61 18.84
C ASN A 292 13.38 16.36 17.94
N GLY A 293 13.78 16.50 16.68
CA GLY A 293 13.86 15.40 15.70
C GLY A 293 12.49 14.88 15.26
N VAL A 294 11.43 15.68 15.39
CA VAL A 294 10.05 15.30 15.08
C VAL A 294 9.59 16.05 13.83
N LYS A 295 8.99 15.32 12.89
CA LYS A 295 8.42 15.87 11.66
C LYS A 295 6.97 16.30 11.85
N LEU A 296 6.47 17.23 11.04
CA LEU A 296 5.08 17.68 11.10
C LEU A 296 4.32 17.38 9.80
N VAL A 297 3.13 16.78 9.93
CA VAL A 297 2.24 16.46 8.81
C VAL A 297 0.91 17.19 9.00
N THR A 298 0.30 17.68 7.94
CA THR A 298 -1.00 18.38 8.00
C THR A 298 -2.01 17.79 7.02
N ILE A 299 -3.27 17.72 7.45
CA ILE A 299 -4.41 17.33 6.59
C ILE A 299 -4.77 18.41 5.55
N THR A 300 -5.27 17.95 4.42
CA THR A 300 -5.85 18.71 3.31
C THR A 300 -6.95 17.87 2.64
N GLU A 301 -7.92 18.55 2.06
CA GLU A 301 -9.12 17.95 1.47
C GLU A 301 -9.39 18.52 0.06
N PRO A 302 -10.15 17.81 -0.79
CA PRO A 302 -10.43 18.26 -2.15
C PRO A 302 -11.60 19.26 -2.25
N PHE A 303 -12.10 19.76 -1.12
CA PHE A 303 -13.27 20.63 -1.05
C PHE A 303 -12.89 22.05 -0.70
N PHE A 304 -13.53 23.01 -1.36
CA PHE A 304 -13.25 24.43 -1.18
C PHE A 304 -14.54 25.19 -0.92
N THR A 305 -14.66 25.75 0.28
CA THR A 305 -15.79 26.62 0.64
C THR A 305 -15.72 27.96 -0.09
N THR A 306 -16.87 28.60 -0.30
CA THR A 306 -16.96 29.91 -0.96
C THR A 306 -16.28 31.03 -0.16
N GLU A 307 -16.02 30.81 1.13
CA GLU A 307 -15.35 31.74 2.04
C GLU A 307 -13.87 31.44 2.27
N CYS A 308 -13.33 30.31 1.76
CA CYS A 308 -11.91 30.03 1.92
C CYS A 308 -11.05 31.08 1.19
N VAL A 309 -9.83 31.30 1.70
CA VAL A 309 -8.93 32.34 1.16
C VAL A 309 -8.58 32.12 -0.31
N ASN A 310 -8.63 30.87 -0.78
CA ASN A 310 -8.27 30.47 -2.14
C ASN A 310 -9.43 30.52 -3.16
N TYR A 311 -10.67 30.77 -2.74
CA TYR A 311 -11.85 30.62 -3.60
C TYR A 311 -11.78 31.48 -4.88
N LYS A 312 -11.36 32.74 -4.77
CA LYS A 312 -11.24 33.65 -5.92
C LYS A 312 -10.23 33.16 -6.96
N GLU A 313 -9.11 32.63 -6.49
CA GLU A 313 -8.06 32.09 -7.36
C GLU A 313 -8.57 30.85 -8.11
N LEU A 314 -9.23 29.94 -7.40
CA LEU A 314 -9.85 28.73 -7.95
C LEU A 314 -10.87 29.05 -9.05
N LEU A 315 -11.72 30.05 -8.84
CA LEU A 315 -12.64 30.57 -9.86
C LEU A 315 -11.91 31.05 -11.10
N SER A 316 -10.90 31.91 -10.92
CA SER A 316 -10.14 32.50 -12.03
C SER A 316 -9.37 31.44 -12.83
N GLY A 317 -8.91 30.38 -12.16
CA GLY A 317 -8.18 29.26 -12.74
C GLY A 317 -9.05 28.16 -13.31
N LYS A 318 -10.38 28.25 -13.17
CA LYS A 318 -11.35 27.19 -13.56
C LYS A 318 -11.05 25.85 -12.88
N MET A 319 -10.64 25.91 -11.61
CA MET A 319 -10.18 24.77 -10.80
C MET A 319 -11.29 24.16 -9.92
N LEU A 320 -12.56 24.54 -10.15
CA LEU A 320 -13.71 23.94 -9.47
C LEU A 320 -14.54 23.13 -10.46
N CYS A 321 -15.05 21.99 -10.00
CA CYS A 321 -15.91 21.11 -10.78
C CYS A 321 -17.25 21.77 -11.11
N LYS A 322 -17.85 21.30 -12.21
CA LYS A 322 -19.07 21.88 -12.79
C LYS A 322 -20.22 20.89 -12.77
N ASP A 323 -21.44 21.38 -12.92
CA ASP A 323 -22.63 20.56 -13.12
C ASP A 323 -22.83 20.17 -14.59
N ASN A 324 -23.86 19.38 -14.85
CA ASN A 324 -24.28 19.02 -16.21
C ASN A 324 -24.66 20.22 -17.10
N LYS A 325 -24.94 21.40 -16.54
CA LYS A 325 -25.26 22.65 -17.23
C LYS A 325 -24.03 23.54 -17.46
N GLY A 326 -22.84 23.10 -17.02
CA GLY A 326 -21.58 23.82 -17.18
C GLY A 326 -21.34 24.95 -16.18
N LYS A 327 -22.16 25.07 -15.13
CA LYS A 327 -21.98 26.00 -14.01
C LYS A 327 -21.16 25.35 -12.92
N ILE A 328 -20.49 26.12 -12.06
CA ILE A 328 -19.79 25.55 -10.89
C ILE A 328 -20.84 24.87 -10.01
N ARG A 329 -20.58 23.62 -9.63
CA ARG A 329 -21.51 22.85 -8.80
C ARG A 329 -21.21 23.13 -7.33
N LEU A 330 -22.04 23.99 -6.72
CA LEU A 330 -22.00 24.28 -5.30
C LEU A 330 -23.05 23.47 -4.54
N TRP A 331 -22.75 23.03 -3.31
CA TRP A 331 -23.71 22.42 -2.38
C TRP A 331 -23.44 22.83 -0.92
N ARG A 332 -24.38 22.52 -0.02
CA ARG A 332 -24.36 22.81 1.43
C ARG A 332 -24.76 21.56 2.22
N ASP A 333 -24.97 21.72 3.52
CA ASP A 333 -25.56 20.74 4.44
C ASP A 333 -24.73 19.46 4.62
N TRP A 334 -23.41 19.62 4.61
CA TRP A 334 -22.44 18.56 4.90
C TRP A 334 -21.37 19.09 5.85
N TRP A 335 -20.98 18.28 6.84
CA TRP A 335 -20.10 18.68 7.94
C TRP A 335 -18.79 19.34 7.46
N CYS A 336 -18.20 18.83 6.38
CA CYS A 336 -16.96 19.33 5.77
C CYS A 336 -17.09 20.78 5.28
N LEU A 337 -18.29 21.20 4.87
CA LEU A 337 -18.57 22.55 4.37
C LEU A 337 -19.10 23.50 5.46
N GLY A 338 -19.40 22.99 6.66
CA GLY A 338 -20.00 23.76 7.74
C GLY A 338 -21.33 24.40 7.33
N ASP A 339 -21.49 25.69 7.64
CA ASP A 339 -22.66 26.52 7.26
C ASP A 339 -22.54 27.14 5.85
N LYS A 340 -21.49 26.78 5.08
CA LYS A 340 -21.14 27.42 3.82
C LYS A 340 -21.49 26.58 2.60
N GLU A 341 -21.49 27.24 1.44
CA GLU A 341 -21.42 26.58 0.15
C GLU A 341 -19.98 26.15 -0.13
N GLY A 342 -19.81 25.02 -0.80
CA GLY A 342 -18.51 24.58 -1.30
C GLY A 342 -18.60 23.89 -2.65
N ALA A 343 -17.45 23.67 -3.26
CA ALA A 343 -17.28 22.94 -4.51
C ALA A 343 -16.14 21.91 -4.39
N LEU A 344 -16.23 20.88 -5.22
CA LEU A 344 -15.16 19.91 -5.43
C LEU A 344 -14.07 20.54 -6.33
N PHE A 345 -12.81 20.30 -5.99
CA PHE A 345 -11.67 20.67 -6.82
C PHE A 345 -11.65 19.90 -8.14
N ASN A 346 -11.27 20.56 -9.22
CA ASN A 346 -11.06 19.95 -10.53
C ASN A 346 -9.56 19.70 -10.77
N PRO A 347 -9.05 18.49 -10.49
CA PRO A 347 -7.62 18.19 -10.64
C PRO A 347 -7.16 18.17 -12.11
N LEU A 348 -8.09 18.10 -13.07
CA LEU A 348 -7.78 18.15 -14.51
C LEU A 348 -7.66 19.59 -15.05
N ALA A 349 -7.84 20.61 -14.20
CA ALA A 349 -7.67 21.99 -14.63
C ALA A 349 -6.20 22.28 -14.96
N LYS A 350 -5.93 23.02 -16.05
CA LYS A 350 -4.57 23.35 -16.50
C LYS A 350 -3.72 24.03 -15.41
N LYS A 351 -4.34 24.83 -14.53
CA LYS A 351 -3.65 25.54 -13.43
C LYS A 351 -3.56 24.73 -12.13
N ALA A 352 -4.17 23.54 -12.05
CA ALA A 352 -4.20 22.77 -10.82
C ALA A 352 -2.79 22.44 -10.29
N PRO A 353 -1.83 21.93 -11.10
CA PRO A 353 -0.49 21.62 -10.58
C PRO A 353 0.26 22.84 -10.05
N SER A 354 0.19 23.99 -10.74
CA SER A 354 0.85 25.23 -10.28
C SER A 354 0.21 25.78 -9.00
N PHE A 355 -1.12 25.66 -8.87
CA PHE A 355 -1.82 26.06 -7.64
C PHE A 355 -1.37 25.18 -6.46
N MET A 356 -1.31 23.85 -6.66
CA MET A 356 -0.80 22.96 -5.62
C MET A 356 0.65 23.26 -5.27
N ALA A 357 1.51 23.45 -6.27
CA ALA A 357 2.92 23.80 -6.06
C ALA A 357 3.06 25.04 -5.17
N GLU A 358 2.29 26.10 -5.43
CA GLU A 358 2.31 27.33 -4.64
C GLU A 358 1.89 27.09 -3.19
N LYS A 359 0.70 26.49 -2.96
CA LYS A 359 0.17 26.36 -1.59
C LYS A 359 0.97 25.38 -0.74
N TYR A 360 1.36 24.25 -1.32
CA TYR A 360 2.12 23.23 -0.59
C TYR A 360 3.59 23.63 -0.41
N SER A 361 4.17 24.45 -1.31
CA SER A 361 5.50 25.04 -1.05
C SER A 361 5.46 26.01 0.12
N ALA A 362 4.43 26.86 0.22
CA ALA A 362 4.27 27.75 1.38
C ALA A 362 4.16 26.94 2.69
N MET A 363 3.47 25.80 2.67
CA MET A 363 3.43 24.89 3.83
C MET A 363 4.80 24.29 4.16
N LEU A 364 5.59 23.87 3.14
CA LEU A 364 6.96 23.42 3.38
C LEU A 364 7.82 24.53 4.00
N GLU A 365 7.69 25.78 3.52
CA GLU A 365 8.40 26.95 4.04
C GLU A 365 8.00 27.27 5.49
N ASP A 366 6.74 27.04 5.84
CA ASP A 366 6.26 27.15 7.20
C ASP A 366 6.82 26.03 8.10
N GLY A 367 7.33 24.93 7.54
CA GLY A 367 7.97 23.81 8.24
C GLY A 367 7.14 22.52 8.28
N ILE A 368 6.17 22.36 7.39
CA ILE A 368 5.48 21.08 7.19
C ILE A 368 6.38 20.11 6.41
N ASP A 369 6.44 18.85 6.83
CA ASP A 369 7.28 17.81 6.22
C ASP A 369 6.50 16.83 5.34
N GLY A 370 5.19 16.72 5.53
CA GLY A 370 4.34 15.80 4.79
C GLY A 370 2.88 16.22 4.75
N PHE A 371 2.12 15.59 3.85
CA PHE A 371 0.74 15.98 3.57
C PHE A 371 -0.20 14.80 3.73
N TRP A 372 -1.32 15.02 4.39
CA TRP A 372 -2.40 14.05 4.48
C TRP A 372 -3.55 14.52 3.57
N THR A 373 -3.88 13.72 2.56
CA THR A 373 -4.99 13.97 1.61
C THR A 373 -6.20 13.11 2.00
N ASP A 374 -7.15 13.73 2.68
CA ASP A 374 -8.35 13.06 3.17
C ASP A 374 -9.58 13.34 2.29
N LEU A 375 -10.64 12.53 2.45
CA LEU A 375 -11.94 12.67 1.77
C LEU A 375 -11.87 12.57 0.23
N GLY A 376 -10.82 11.94 -0.28
CA GLY A 376 -10.47 11.87 -1.70
C GLY A 376 -11.32 10.91 -2.54
N GLU A 377 -12.28 10.19 -1.96
CA GLU A 377 -13.09 9.20 -2.69
C GLU A 377 -13.73 9.71 -4.00
N PRO A 378 -14.32 10.94 -4.09
CA PRO A 378 -14.58 11.97 -3.08
C PRO A 378 -15.81 11.71 -2.20
N GLU A 379 -15.71 12.02 -0.91
CA GLU A 379 -16.83 11.86 0.03
C GLU A 379 -18.00 12.83 -0.25
N ASN A 380 -19.24 12.33 -0.22
CA ASN A 380 -20.47 13.11 -0.32
C ASN A 380 -20.56 14.08 -1.52
N ALA A 381 -19.92 13.71 -2.63
CA ALA A 381 -19.97 14.47 -3.88
C ALA A 381 -21.29 14.24 -4.64
N PRO A 382 -22.01 15.29 -5.06
CA PRO A 382 -23.23 15.13 -5.86
C PRO A 382 -23.04 14.41 -7.21
N ASP A 383 -23.98 13.54 -7.58
CA ASP A 383 -23.94 12.74 -8.82
C ASP A 383 -23.90 13.57 -10.11
N ASP A 384 -24.36 14.81 -10.07
CA ASP A 384 -24.42 15.70 -11.25
C ASP A 384 -23.11 16.45 -11.53
N ILE A 385 -22.05 16.16 -10.76
CA ILE A 385 -20.70 16.71 -10.94
C ILE A 385 -20.04 16.19 -12.23
N LYS A 386 -19.30 17.09 -12.87
CA LYS A 386 -18.33 16.82 -13.92
C LYS A 386 -16.93 17.25 -13.49
N VAL A 387 -15.99 16.31 -13.62
CA VAL A 387 -14.55 16.54 -13.45
C VAL A 387 -13.95 16.78 -14.84
N GLY A 388 -13.64 18.03 -15.14
CA GLY A 388 -13.30 18.46 -16.50
C GLY A 388 -14.45 18.17 -17.48
N LYS A 389 -14.26 17.18 -18.35
CA LYS A 389 -15.29 16.72 -19.32
C LYS A 389 -16.01 15.43 -18.90
N TYR A 390 -15.52 14.75 -17.87
CA TYR A 390 -16.00 13.44 -17.44
C TYR A 390 -17.12 13.60 -16.42
N ALA A 391 -18.16 12.78 -16.49
CA ALA A 391 -19.13 12.66 -15.42
C ALA A 391 -18.48 11.99 -14.20
N LEU A 392 -18.85 12.40 -12.99
CA LEU A 392 -18.25 11.84 -11.77
C LEU A 392 -18.44 10.31 -11.71
N ILE A 393 -19.59 9.78 -12.11
CA ILE A 393 -19.86 8.33 -12.14
C ILE A 393 -18.85 7.50 -12.96
N ASP A 394 -18.19 8.11 -13.95
CA ASP A 394 -17.18 7.46 -14.79
C ASP A 394 -15.74 7.77 -14.35
N PHE A 395 -15.57 8.68 -13.39
CA PHE A 395 -14.28 9.21 -12.95
C PHE A 395 -14.01 9.02 -11.46
N HIS A 396 -15.02 8.64 -10.68
CA HIS A 396 -15.01 8.62 -9.23
C HIS A 396 -13.80 7.91 -8.66
N ASN A 397 -13.57 6.66 -9.06
CA ASN A 397 -12.44 5.87 -8.55
C ASN A 397 -11.07 6.46 -8.95
N TYR A 398 -11.00 7.27 -10.03
CA TYR A 398 -9.77 7.96 -10.43
C TYR A 398 -9.56 9.30 -9.74
N TYR A 399 -10.58 9.85 -9.09
CA TYR A 399 -10.53 11.22 -8.60
C TYR A 399 -9.30 11.48 -7.74
N ASN A 400 -9.10 10.65 -6.71
CA ASN A 400 -7.98 10.87 -5.80
C ASN A 400 -6.62 10.65 -6.46
N TYR A 401 -6.53 9.71 -7.40
CA TYR A 401 -5.32 9.51 -8.19
C TYR A 401 -4.94 10.81 -8.92
N TYR A 402 -5.90 11.49 -9.58
CA TYR A 402 -5.62 12.73 -10.28
C TYR A 402 -5.41 13.93 -9.36
N TRP A 403 -6.09 13.98 -8.22
CA TRP A 403 -5.83 15.00 -7.21
C TRP A 403 -4.41 14.88 -6.65
N THR A 404 -4.03 13.67 -6.24
CA THR A 404 -2.66 13.34 -5.80
C THR A 404 -1.63 13.64 -6.89
N LYS A 405 -1.91 13.26 -8.14
CA LYS A 405 -1.04 13.56 -9.29
C LYS A 405 -0.84 15.07 -9.46
N ALA A 406 -1.90 15.87 -9.38
CA ALA A 406 -1.80 17.33 -9.50
C ALA A 406 -0.92 17.92 -8.38
N LEU A 407 -1.06 17.43 -7.15
CA LEU A 407 -0.21 17.81 -6.02
C LEU A 407 1.24 17.39 -6.27
N TYR A 408 1.48 16.11 -6.55
CA TYR A 408 2.82 15.55 -6.73
C TYR A 408 3.56 16.22 -7.89
N ASP A 409 2.98 16.26 -9.09
CA ASP A 409 3.61 16.88 -10.25
C ASP A 409 3.87 18.38 -10.03
N GLY A 410 2.93 19.06 -9.37
CA GLY A 410 3.08 20.46 -8.97
C GLY A 410 4.31 20.63 -8.09
N MET A 411 4.38 19.89 -6.99
CA MET A 411 5.49 19.96 -6.04
C MET A 411 6.81 19.52 -6.67
N LYS A 412 6.85 18.45 -7.48
CA LYS A 412 8.07 18.02 -8.16
C LYS A 412 8.59 19.03 -9.19
N SER A 413 7.72 19.90 -9.72
CA SER A 413 8.16 20.96 -10.65
C SER A 413 8.95 22.10 -9.98
N VAL A 414 8.80 22.28 -8.67
CA VAL A 414 9.46 23.33 -7.87
C VAL A 414 10.45 22.77 -6.84
N HIS A 415 10.20 21.55 -6.35
CA HIS A 415 11.04 20.80 -5.40
C HIS A 415 11.44 19.43 -6.00
N PRO A 416 12.23 19.41 -7.10
CA PRO A 416 12.56 18.17 -7.83
C PRO A 416 13.34 17.16 -6.99
N ASP A 417 14.06 17.60 -5.96
CA ASP A 417 14.88 16.72 -5.12
C ASP A 417 14.18 16.31 -3.82
N LYS A 418 13.05 16.93 -3.45
CA LYS A 418 12.35 16.58 -2.19
C LYS A 418 11.61 15.25 -2.33
N ARG A 419 11.85 14.31 -1.41
CA ARG A 419 11.03 13.10 -1.26
C ARG A 419 9.77 13.47 -0.50
N LEU A 420 8.64 13.53 -1.20
CA LEU A 420 7.36 13.86 -0.58
C LEU A 420 6.85 12.70 0.26
N PHE A 421 6.13 13.01 1.34
CA PHE A 421 5.27 12.05 2.04
C PHE A 421 3.83 12.48 1.83
N ILE A 422 3.03 11.61 1.21
CA ILE A 422 1.59 11.81 1.04
C ILE A 422 0.87 10.65 1.71
N MET A 423 0.03 10.95 2.70
CA MET A 423 -0.84 9.97 3.34
C MET A 423 -2.24 10.09 2.75
N SER A 424 -2.79 9.04 2.15
CA SER A 424 -4.04 9.11 1.36
C SER A 424 -5.07 8.05 1.76
N ARG A 425 -6.34 8.44 1.94
CA ARG A 425 -7.43 7.49 2.31
C ARG A 425 -7.89 6.66 1.12
N SER A 426 -7.86 7.29 -0.05
CA SER A 426 -8.41 6.75 -1.29
C SER A 426 -7.35 6.76 -2.38
N GLY A 427 -7.68 6.25 -3.56
CA GLY A 427 -6.73 6.13 -4.65
C GLY A 427 -7.20 5.20 -5.74
N TYR A 428 -6.27 4.89 -6.63
CA TYR A 428 -6.48 3.90 -7.67
C TYR A 428 -5.14 3.24 -8.01
N THR A 429 -5.16 2.28 -8.92
CA THR A 429 -3.96 1.62 -9.44
C THR A 429 -2.85 2.62 -9.77
N GLY A 430 -1.66 2.40 -9.24
CA GLY A 430 -0.50 3.24 -9.48
C GLY A 430 -0.44 4.56 -8.70
N ILE A 431 -1.32 4.78 -7.71
CA ILE A 431 -1.21 5.93 -6.79
C ILE A 431 0.11 5.93 -6.01
N ALA A 432 0.66 4.74 -5.71
CA ALA A 432 1.90 4.58 -4.95
C ALA A 432 3.08 5.37 -5.55
N LYS A 433 3.14 5.55 -6.88
CA LYS A 433 4.23 6.27 -7.56
C LYS A 433 4.41 7.74 -7.13
N PHE A 434 3.44 8.28 -6.42
CA PHE A 434 3.44 9.64 -5.89
C PHE A 434 3.94 9.70 -4.43
N ASN A 435 4.70 8.69 -3.98
CA ASN A 435 5.16 8.52 -2.60
C ASN A 435 3.99 8.48 -1.60
N VAL A 436 2.99 7.65 -1.91
CA VAL A 436 1.76 7.55 -1.13
C VAL A 436 1.84 6.40 -0.13
N SER A 437 1.55 6.71 1.13
CA SER A 437 1.08 5.76 2.13
C SER A 437 -0.45 5.78 2.14
N VAL A 438 -1.08 4.62 2.27
CA VAL A 438 -2.52 4.49 2.49
C VAL A 438 -2.84 4.04 3.91
N TRP A 439 -4.05 4.30 4.38
CA TRP A 439 -4.57 3.68 5.60
C TRP A 439 -6.02 3.25 5.43
N SER A 440 -6.45 2.31 6.28
CA SER A 440 -7.74 1.64 6.23
C SER A 440 -8.98 2.50 6.52
N GLY A 441 -8.86 3.83 6.55
CA GLY A 441 -9.93 4.76 6.89
C GLY A 441 -10.40 4.71 8.36
N ASP A 442 -11.61 5.24 8.57
CA ASP A 442 -12.26 5.55 9.84
C ASP A 442 -12.73 4.27 10.59
N VAL A 443 -11.76 3.45 10.98
CA VAL A 443 -11.97 2.11 11.55
C VAL A 443 -12.62 2.14 12.94
N ALA A 444 -13.56 1.21 13.20
CA ALA A 444 -14.19 1.10 14.51
C ALA A 444 -13.22 0.74 15.64
N VAL A 445 -13.50 1.23 16.85
CA VAL A 445 -12.82 0.79 18.08
C VAL A 445 -13.40 -0.54 18.54
N SER A 446 -13.04 -1.64 17.86
CA SER A 446 -13.53 -2.97 18.22
C SER A 446 -12.54 -4.11 17.88
N TRP A 447 -12.75 -5.28 18.50
CA TRP A 447 -11.96 -6.49 18.24
C TRP A 447 -12.13 -7.04 16.81
N PRO A 448 -13.35 -7.18 16.26
CA PRO A 448 -13.52 -7.50 14.83
C PRO A 448 -12.80 -6.51 13.90
N SER A 449 -12.78 -5.23 14.26
CA SER A 449 -12.08 -4.22 13.45
C SER A 449 -10.57 -4.47 13.40
N LEU A 450 -9.97 -4.79 14.55
CA LEU A 450 -8.55 -5.16 14.65
C LEU A 450 -8.25 -6.47 13.89
N GLU A 451 -9.12 -7.47 13.99
CA GLU A 451 -8.97 -8.74 13.25
C GLU A 451 -8.93 -8.50 11.73
N ASN A 452 -9.84 -7.69 11.20
CA ASN A 452 -9.91 -7.39 9.77
C ASN A 452 -8.67 -6.68 9.22
N GLN A 453 -7.92 -5.94 10.06
CA GLN A 453 -6.73 -5.19 9.64
C GLN A 453 -5.64 -6.08 9.03
N ILE A 454 -5.57 -7.35 9.44
CA ILE A 454 -4.57 -8.29 8.92
C ILE A 454 -4.82 -8.54 7.44
N ALA A 455 -6.04 -8.89 7.06
CA ALA A 455 -6.42 -9.14 5.68
C ALA A 455 -6.32 -7.88 4.81
N TYR A 456 -6.68 -6.71 5.36
CA TYR A 456 -6.56 -5.43 4.67
C TYR A 456 -5.10 -5.12 4.31
N GLY A 457 -4.17 -5.19 5.26
CA GLY A 457 -2.76 -4.93 5.00
C GLY A 457 -2.13 -5.93 4.02
N LEU A 458 -2.51 -7.20 4.10
CA LEU A 458 -2.01 -8.23 3.19
C LEU A 458 -2.51 -8.03 1.75
N ASN A 459 -3.81 -7.78 1.57
CA ASN A 459 -4.36 -7.54 0.24
C ASN A 459 -3.89 -6.20 -0.35
N ALA A 460 -3.69 -5.16 0.47
CA ALA A 460 -3.06 -3.91 0.07
C ALA A 460 -1.64 -4.16 -0.49
N GLY A 461 -0.83 -4.92 0.26
CA GLY A 461 0.50 -5.34 -0.17
C GLY A 461 0.49 -6.14 -1.49
N LEU A 462 -0.44 -7.08 -1.67
CA LEU A 462 -0.59 -7.81 -2.93
C LEU A 462 -1.04 -6.93 -4.11
N SER A 463 -1.53 -5.72 -3.84
CA SER A 463 -2.14 -4.83 -4.83
C SER A 463 -1.33 -3.55 -5.08
N GLY A 464 -0.02 -3.58 -4.88
CA GLY A 464 0.84 -2.42 -5.16
C GLY A 464 0.82 -1.32 -4.10
N LEU A 465 0.14 -1.53 -2.96
CA LEU A 465 0.06 -0.58 -1.85
C LEU A 465 0.97 -1.04 -0.71
N ALA A 466 2.29 -1.04 -0.94
CA ALA A 466 3.28 -1.53 0.03
C ALA A 466 3.32 -0.72 1.33
N TYR A 467 2.99 0.57 1.28
CA TYR A 467 2.99 1.47 2.42
C TYR A 467 1.57 1.62 2.97
N TRP A 468 1.19 0.65 3.79
CA TRP A 468 -0.12 0.54 4.40
C TRP A 468 -0.05 0.68 5.92
N GLY A 469 -1.11 1.22 6.53
CA GLY A 469 -1.30 1.24 7.97
C GLY A 469 -2.78 1.28 8.36
N SER A 470 -3.05 1.27 9.66
CA SER A 470 -4.39 1.49 10.21
C SER A 470 -4.34 2.62 11.24
N ASP A 471 -5.48 3.16 11.64
CA ASP A 471 -5.55 4.01 12.82
C ASP A 471 -5.31 3.17 14.08
N VAL A 472 -4.07 3.13 14.56
CA VAL A 472 -3.71 2.30 15.72
C VAL A 472 -4.46 2.80 16.96
N GLY A 473 -5.20 1.87 17.57
CA GLY A 473 -6.10 2.12 18.69
C GLY A 473 -7.56 2.37 18.27
N GLY A 474 -7.85 2.43 16.97
CA GLY A 474 -9.18 2.63 16.38
C GLY A 474 -9.60 4.10 16.32
N PHE A 475 -10.41 4.44 15.33
CA PHE A 475 -10.77 5.83 15.01
C PHE A 475 -12.04 6.32 15.70
N THR A 476 -13.11 5.56 15.59
CA THR A 476 -14.48 5.98 15.94
C THR A 476 -14.64 6.36 17.44
N PRO A 477 -15.70 7.11 17.81
CA PRO A 477 -15.80 7.75 19.15
C PRO A 477 -16.10 6.79 20.31
N GLU A 478 -16.25 5.49 20.04
CA GLU A 478 -16.37 4.50 21.10
C GLU A 478 -15.11 4.48 21.98
N LYS A 479 -15.31 4.39 23.29
CA LYS A 479 -14.20 4.31 24.24
C LYS A 479 -13.43 3.02 24.04
N THR A 480 -12.15 3.15 23.70
CA THR A 480 -11.22 2.02 23.70
C THR A 480 -10.99 1.50 25.12
N ASN A 481 -10.68 0.22 25.24
CA ASN A 481 -10.30 -0.39 26.53
C ASN A 481 -8.78 -0.67 26.53
N PRO A 482 -8.14 -0.78 27.71
CA PRO A 482 -6.70 -0.90 27.81
C PRO A 482 -6.13 -2.10 27.03
N GLU A 483 -6.85 -3.22 27.01
CA GLU A 483 -6.39 -4.43 26.32
C GLU A 483 -6.43 -4.27 24.79
N LEU A 484 -7.56 -3.83 24.23
CA LEU A 484 -7.68 -3.58 22.78
C LEU A 484 -6.64 -2.57 22.31
N PHE A 485 -6.44 -1.49 23.09
CA PHE A 485 -5.44 -0.47 22.81
C PHE A 485 -4.03 -1.06 22.73
N VAL A 486 -3.62 -1.82 23.74
CA VAL A 486 -2.32 -2.52 23.76
C VAL A 486 -2.18 -3.46 22.56
N ARG A 487 -3.19 -4.29 22.27
CA ARG A 487 -3.13 -5.25 21.14
C ARG A 487 -2.99 -4.56 19.79
N TRP A 488 -3.62 -3.42 19.61
CA TRP A 488 -3.50 -2.65 18.36
C TRP A 488 -2.09 -2.07 18.21
N TYR A 489 -1.49 -1.55 19.29
CA TYR A 489 -0.11 -1.08 19.27
C TYR A 489 0.90 -2.21 19.01
N GLN A 490 0.65 -3.39 19.58
CA GLN A 490 1.45 -4.58 19.32
C GLN A 490 1.40 -4.98 17.83
N PHE A 491 0.22 -4.95 17.22
CA PHE A 491 0.04 -5.17 15.78
C PHE A 491 0.71 -4.08 14.94
N GLY A 492 0.47 -2.80 15.25
CA GLY A 492 0.96 -1.65 14.49
C GLY A 492 2.48 -1.53 14.41
N ALA A 493 3.21 -2.04 15.41
CA ALA A 493 4.67 -2.08 15.36
C ALA A 493 5.22 -2.93 14.19
N PHE A 494 4.41 -3.86 13.68
CA PHE A 494 4.74 -4.76 12.56
C PHE A 494 3.90 -4.49 11.30
N THR A 495 3.36 -3.28 11.14
CA THR A 495 2.77 -2.81 9.88
C THR A 495 3.76 -1.92 9.11
N PRO A 496 3.58 -1.72 7.78
CA PRO A 496 4.46 -0.87 6.99
C PRO A 496 4.57 0.56 7.55
N VAL A 497 3.43 1.16 7.91
CA VAL A 497 3.35 2.47 8.57
C VAL A 497 2.70 2.32 9.94
N PHE A 498 3.34 2.87 10.98
CA PHE A 498 2.91 2.76 12.38
C PHE A 498 2.40 4.11 12.88
N ARG A 499 1.08 4.34 12.72
CA ARG A 499 0.43 5.60 13.09
C ARG A 499 -0.72 5.37 14.08
N ALA A 500 -0.68 6.03 15.23
CA ALA A 500 -1.80 6.09 16.16
C ALA A 500 -2.71 7.26 15.82
N HIS A 501 -4.03 7.06 15.82
CA HIS A 501 -5.01 8.11 15.51
C HIS A 501 -6.42 7.71 15.93
N GLY A 502 -7.23 8.73 16.22
CA GLY A 502 -8.66 8.57 16.46
C GLY A 502 -9.33 9.88 16.89
N THR A 503 -10.64 9.83 17.01
CA THR A 503 -11.51 10.95 17.45
C THR A 503 -11.26 11.39 18.90
N ASP A 504 -10.69 10.50 19.71
CA ASP A 504 -10.20 10.76 21.06
C ASP A 504 -8.68 10.57 21.12
N SER A 505 -8.08 10.89 22.27
CA SER A 505 -6.66 10.64 22.54
C SER A 505 -6.23 9.21 22.21
N ARG A 506 -5.07 9.10 21.55
CA ARG A 506 -4.39 7.85 21.23
C ARG A 506 -2.93 7.86 21.62
N GLU A 507 -2.52 8.84 22.41
CA GLU A 507 -1.17 8.91 22.97
C GLU A 507 -0.85 7.63 23.76
N PRO A 508 0.41 7.15 23.75
CA PRO A 508 0.79 5.89 24.41
C PRO A 508 0.46 5.78 25.90
N TRP A 509 0.25 6.91 26.57
CA TRP A 509 0.09 7.03 28.03
C TRP A 509 -1.33 7.37 28.49
N ILE A 510 -2.36 7.06 27.70
CA ILE A 510 -3.76 7.37 28.05
C ILE A 510 -4.37 6.41 29.10
N PHE A 511 -3.68 5.32 29.42
CA PHE A 511 -4.09 4.32 30.43
C PHE A 511 -3.13 4.30 31.62
N THR A 512 -2.91 3.16 32.26
CA THR A 512 -2.02 3.06 33.42
C THR A 512 -0.56 2.96 32.99
N ASP A 513 0.36 3.08 33.96
CA ASP A 513 1.79 2.89 33.72
C ASP A 513 2.11 1.51 33.11
N ARG A 514 1.32 0.48 33.44
CA ARG A 514 1.50 -0.87 32.88
C ARG A 514 1.28 -0.88 31.37
N GLU A 515 0.14 -0.37 30.90
CA GLU A 515 -0.16 -0.35 29.46
C GLU A 515 0.78 0.61 28.72
N THR A 516 1.14 1.73 29.35
CA THR A 516 2.12 2.67 28.82
C THR A 516 3.48 1.99 28.59
N GLU A 517 3.96 1.19 29.56
CA GLU A 517 5.21 0.45 29.42
C GLU A 517 5.16 -0.57 28.27
N ILE A 518 4.06 -1.32 28.16
CA ILE A 518 3.88 -2.32 27.09
C ILE A 518 3.85 -1.62 25.73
N VAL A 519 3.05 -0.58 25.56
CA VAL A 519 2.96 0.17 24.29
C VAL A 519 4.33 0.78 23.93
N SER A 520 5.00 1.39 24.90
CA SER A 520 6.32 2.01 24.72
C SER A 520 7.37 0.98 24.28
N LYS A 521 7.31 -0.25 24.82
CA LYS A 521 8.18 -1.37 24.40
C LYS A 521 8.06 -1.64 22.90
N TYR A 522 6.86 -1.63 22.34
CA TYR A 522 6.62 -1.89 20.92
C TYR A 522 7.03 -0.70 20.03
N ILE A 523 6.85 0.54 20.49
CA ILE A 523 7.38 1.73 19.82
C ILE A 523 8.92 1.72 19.77
N ARG A 524 9.57 1.37 20.88
CA ARG A 524 11.03 1.20 20.92
C ARG A 524 11.50 0.03 20.06
N ALA A 525 10.77 -1.08 20.04
CA ALA A 525 11.09 -2.21 19.17
C ALA A 525 11.01 -1.81 17.68
N ARG A 526 9.96 -1.09 17.27
CA ARG A 526 9.87 -0.53 15.93
C ARG A 526 11.04 0.39 15.59
N THR A 527 11.40 1.28 16.52
CA THR A 527 12.53 2.21 16.35
C THR A 527 13.85 1.45 16.19
N ALA A 528 14.09 0.44 17.02
CA ALA A 528 15.27 -0.40 16.91
C ALA A 528 15.30 -1.20 15.61
N LEU A 529 14.15 -1.67 15.11
CA LEU A 529 14.04 -2.39 13.85
C LEU A 529 14.06 -1.49 12.61
N LEU A 530 14.22 -0.16 12.75
CA LEU A 530 14.15 0.75 11.62
C LEU A 530 15.11 0.39 10.47
N PRO A 531 16.36 -0.07 10.68
CA PRO A 531 17.21 -0.55 9.58
C PRO A 531 16.60 -1.73 8.79
N TYR A 532 16.01 -2.71 9.48
CA TYR A 532 15.32 -3.84 8.84
C TYR A 532 14.06 -3.39 8.11
N VAL A 533 13.23 -2.56 8.76
CA VAL A 533 11.99 -2.02 8.18
C VAL A 533 12.31 -1.20 6.93
N TYR A 534 13.31 -0.33 6.98
CA TYR A 534 13.68 0.55 5.89
C TYR A 534 14.29 -0.21 4.71
N SER A 535 15.10 -1.22 4.99
CA SER A 535 15.60 -2.15 3.98
C SER A 535 14.47 -2.98 3.36
N THR A 536 13.48 -3.40 4.16
CA THR A 536 12.28 -4.08 3.65
C THR A 536 11.44 -3.16 2.78
N ALA A 537 11.31 -1.87 3.14
CA ALA A 537 10.66 -0.87 2.30
C ALA A 537 11.39 -0.70 0.96
N ARG A 538 12.72 -0.73 0.95
CA ARG A 538 13.54 -0.70 -0.27
C ARG A 538 13.29 -1.91 -1.18
N GLN A 539 13.01 -3.09 -0.63
CA GLN A 539 12.66 -4.30 -1.40
C GLN A 539 11.34 -4.14 -2.16
N THR A 540 10.43 -3.28 -1.71
CA THR A 540 9.15 -3.02 -2.39
C THR A 540 9.35 -2.44 -3.79
N MET A 541 10.50 -1.81 -4.07
CA MET A 541 10.86 -1.34 -5.40
C MET A 541 11.04 -2.49 -6.41
N SER A 542 11.42 -3.67 -5.93
CA SER A 542 11.47 -4.92 -6.70
C SER A 542 10.11 -5.63 -6.74
N GLY A 543 9.12 -5.09 -6.03
CA GLY A 543 7.74 -5.56 -6.02
C GLY A 543 7.41 -6.62 -4.98
N ILE A 544 8.19 -6.68 -3.90
CA ILE A 544 7.96 -7.57 -2.76
C ILE A 544 7.34 -6.74 -1.62
N PRO A 545 6.11 -7.05 -1.16
CA PRO A 545 5.46 -6.26 -0.11
C PRO A 545 6.12 -6.45 1.26
N MET A 546 5.91 -5.50 2.16
CA MET A 546 6.46 -5.57 3.53
C MET A 546 5.67 -6.55 4.42
N MET A 547 4.33 -6.53 4.33
CA MET A 547 3.48 -7.58 4.90
C MET A 547 3.22 -8.62 3.83
N ARG A 548 3.57 -9.87 4.12
CA ARG A 548 3.55 -10.95 3.13
C ARG A 548 2.66 -12.09 3.62
N PRO A 549 1.69 -12.52 2.80
CA PRO A 549 0.88 -13.69 3.12
C PRO A 549 1.75 -14.94 3.26
N MET A 550 1.31 -15.88 4.09
CA MET A 550 2.11 -17.05 4.42
C MET A 550 2.43 -17.97 3.22
N PHE A 551 1.71 -17.84 2.09
CA PHE A 551 2.05 -18.58 0.88
C PHE A 551 3.39 -18.16 0.24
N TYR A 552 3.92 -16.98 0.57
CA TYR A 552 5.30 -16.57 0.19
C TYR A 552 6.36 -17.41 0.90
N GLU A 553 6.00 -17.97 2.07
CA GLU A 553 6.91 -18.80 2.85
C GLU A 553 6.72 -20.28 2.50
N SER A 554 5.48 -20.73 2.37
CA SER A 554 5.18 -22.08 1.89
C SER A 554 3.76 -22.18 1.33
N SER A 555 3.62 -22.79 0.16
CA SER A 555 2.33 -23.15 -0.42
C SER A 555 1.57 -24.22 0.37
N SER A 556 2.22 -24.86 1.36
CA SER A 556 1.61 -25.87 2.24
C SER A 556 0.89 -25.29 3.46
N VAL A 557 0.89 -23.97 3.64
CA VAL A 557 0.25 -23.33 4.81
C VAL A 557 -1.26 -23.57 4.73
N PRO A 558 -1.89 -24.12 5.79
CA PRO A 558 -3.34 -24.33 5.77
C PRO A 558 -4.11 -23.01 5.69
N GLN A 559 -5.21 -23.01 4.96
CA GLN A 559 -6.01 -21.80 4.67
C GLN A 559 -6.45 -21.05 5.94
N GLU A 560 -6.74 -21.76 7.04
CA GLU A 560 -7.15 -21.16 8.32
C GLU A 560 -6.08 -20.27 8.99
N TYR A 561 -4.81 -20.36 8.55
CA TYR A 561 -3.72 -19.51 9.03
C TYR A 561 -3.40 -18.34 8.09
N MET A 562 -4.07 -18.23 6.93
CA MET A 562 -3.77 -17.19 5.94
C MET A 562 -4.12 -15.79 6.42
N GLU A 563 -5.15 -15.67 7.28
CA GLU A 563 -5.61 -14.40 7.85
C GLU A 563 -5.19 -14.18 9.32
N SER A 564 -4.55 -15.16 9.97
CA SER A 564 -4.26 -15.09 11.42
C SER A 564 -2.79 -14.79 11.75
N GLN A 565 -1.93 -14.81 10.73
CA GLN A 565 -0.49 -14.59 10.81
C GLN A 565 0.09 -14.18 9.44
N TYR A 566 1.26 -13.55 9.46
CA TYR A 566 1.95 -13.12 8.25
C TYR A 566 3.45 -13.02 8.47
N MET A 567 4.21 -12.95 7.38
CA MET A 567 5.62 -12.56 7.41
C MET A 567 5.74 -11.03 7.29
N PHE A 568 6.49 -10.41 8.19
CA PHE A 568 6.90 -9.01 8.12
C PHE A 568 8.35 -8.95 7.63
N GLY A 569 8.51 -8.62 6.34
CA GLY A 569 9.75 -8.83 5.60
C GLY A 569 10.09 -10.31 5.45
N ASP A 570 11.38 -10.62 5.31
CA ASP A 570 11.87 -11.97 5.01
C ASP A 570 11.85 -12.94 6.21
N PHE A 571 11.99 -12.43 7.44
CA PHE A 571 12.43 -13.27 8.56
C PHE A 571 11.56 -13.26 9.81
N ILE A 572 10.59 -12.35 9.91
CA ILE A 572 9.77 -12.17 11.13
C ILE A 572 8.35 -12.65 10.85
N LEU A 573 7.93 -13.74 11.48
CA LEU A 573 6.53 -14.19 11.49
C LEU A 573 5.80 -13.51 12.64
N VAL A 574 4.68 -12.86 12.35
CA VAL A 574 3.84 -12.16 13.33
C VAL A 574 2.47 -12.81 13.36
N ALA A 575 1.97 -13.15 14.55
CA ALA A 575 0.63 -13.68 14.74
C ALA A 575 -0.14 -12.78 15.74
N PRO A 576 -0.82 -11.72 15.27
CA PRO A 576 -1.46 -10.74 16.14
C PRO A 576 -2.54 -11.35 17.03
N VAL A 577 -2.77 -10.75 18.20
CA VAL A 577 -3.87 -11.12 19.11
C VAL A 577 -4.99 -10.12 18.94
N TYR A 578 -6.13 -10.59 18.44
CA TYR A 578 -7.31 -9.78 18.10
C TYR A 578 -8.57 -10.29 18.82
N ARG A 579 -8.39 -11.02 19.92
CA ARG A 579 -9.45 -11.44 20.83
C ARG A 579 -9.03 -11.15 22.27
N GLN A 580 -10.02 -10.91 23.13
CA GLN A 580 -9.80 -10.64 24.55
C GLN A 580 -9.20 -11.87 25.26
N LEU A 581 -8.25 -11.64 26.15
CA LEU A 581 -7.62 -12.65 27.01
C LEU A 581 -8.63 -13.43 27.86
N ALA A 582 -9.73 -12.78 28.24
CA ALA A 582 -10.82 -13.43 28.96
C ALA A 582 -11.52 -14.51 28.12
N ALA A 583 -11.55 -14.35 26.80
CA ALA A 583 -12.17 -15.27 25.85
C ALA A 583 -11.16 -16.25 25.21
N GLU A 584 -9.92 -15.82 25.01
CA GLU A 584 -8.86 -16.58 24.35
C GLU A 584 -7.57 -16.49 25.19
N LYS A 585 -7.23 -17.57 25.89
CA LYS A 585 -6.05 -17.63 26.77
C LYS A 585 -4.80 -18.17 26.08
N GLU A 586 -4.95 -18.70 24.88
CA GLU A 586 -3.89 -19.30 24.09
C GLU A 586 -4.17 -19.05 22.61
N LYS A 587 -3.11 -18.91 21.81
CA LYS A 587 -3.20 -18.79 20.35
C LYS A 587 -2.41 -19.90 19.70
N THR A 588 -2.99 -20.51 18.68
CA THR A 588 -2.28 -21.47 17.82
C THR A 588 -1.68 -20.72 16.62
N VAL A 589 -0.40 -20.96 16.37
CA VAL A 589 0.36 -20.37 15.27
C VAL A 589 0.96 -21.49 14.44
N TYR A 590 0.78 -21.44 13.12
CA TYR A 590 1.40 -22.39 12.21
C TYR A 590 2.80 -21.93 11.85
N LEU A 591 3.81 -22.73 12.18
CA LEU A 591 5.19 -22.52 11.79
C LEU A 591 5.50 -23.41 10.58
N PRO A 592 5.86 -22.84 9.42
CA PRO A 592 6.33 -23.61 8.27
C PRO A 592 7.56 -24.47 8.59
N CYS A 593 7.83 -25.45 7.72
CA CYS A 593 8.90 -26.42 7.95
C CYS A 593 10.26 -25.73 8.18
N GLY A 594 10.91 -26.06 9.30
CA GLY A 594 12.21 -25.50 9.68
C GLY A 594 12.32 -25.23 11.18
N ASN A 595 13.38 -24.55 11.59
CA ASN A 595 13.51 -24.04 12.95
C ASN A 595 13.10 -22.57 13.04
N TRP A 596 12.43 -22.24 14.14
CA TRP A 596 11.95 -20.92 14.47
C TRP A 596 12.40 -20.54 15.87
N TYR A 597 12.51 -19.25 16.15
CA TYR A 597 12.94 -18.74 17.44
C TYR A 597 11.91 -17.72 17.94
N GLU A 598 11.40 -17.90 19.16
CA GLU A 598 10.54 -16.89 19.79
C GLU A 598 11.29 -15.55 19.88
N PHE A 599 10.69 -14.46 19.38
CA PHE A 599 11.36 -13.16 19.25
C PHE A 599 11.87 -12.59 20.59
N SER A 600 11.10 -12.78 21.67
CA SER A 600 11.44 -12.23 22.99
C SER A 600 12.48 -13.06 23.76
N SER A 601 12.38 -14.39 23.67
CA SER A 601 13.17 -15.33 24.48
C SER A 601 14.35 -15.94 23.72
N MET A 602 14.33 -15.88 22.39
CA MET A 602 15.19 -16.65 21.49
C MET A 602 15.17 -18.16 21.74
N LYS A 603 14.08 -18.68 22.32
CA LYS A 603 13.86 -20.11 22.47
C LYS A 603 13.59 -20.74 21.10
N LYS A 604 14.41 -21.73 20.76
CA LYS A 604 14.29 -22.51 19.52
C LYS A 604 13.07 -23.44 19.56
N ILE A 605 12.32 -23.46 18.48
CA ILE A 605 11.20 -24.35 18.20
C ILE A 605 11.49 -25.08 16.89
N LYS A 606 11.33 -26.40 16.89
CA LYS A 606 11.44 -27.21 15.68
C LYS A 606 10.05 -27.43 15.10
N ALA A 607 9.84 -27.09 13.84
CA ALA A 607 8.60 -27.30 13.12
C ALA A 607 8.83 -28.32 11.98
N GLU A 608 8.95 -29.60 12.32
CA GLU A 608 9.19 -30.65 11.31
C GLU A 608 7.93 -30.87 10.45
N GLY A 609 8.04 -30.71 9.13
CA GLY A 609 6.90 -30.84 8.21
C GLY A 609 5.86 -29.72 8.27
N GLY A 610 6.17 -28.63 9.00
CA GLY A 610 5.22 -27.58 9.37
C GLY A 610 4.39 -27.98 10.59
N THR A 611 4.29 -27.09 11.58
CA THR A 611 3.74 -27.43 12.90
C THR A 611 2.88 -26.31 13.46
N ALA A 612 1.68 -26.65 13.91
CA ALA A 612 0.85 -25.75 14.71
C ALA A 612 1.34 -25.77 16.16
N VAL A 613 1.72 -24.60 16.68
CA VAL A 613 2.22 -24.41 18.05
C VAL A 613 1.23 -23.55 18.82
N THR A 614 0.73 -24.08 19.93
CA THR A 614 -0.16 -23.36 20.84
C THR A 614 0.65 -22.69 21.94
N VAL A 615 0.48 -21.37 22.08
CA VAL A 615 1.19 -20.57 23.08
C VAL A 615 0.23 -19.84 24.00
N PRO A 616 0.52 -19.77 25.31
CA PRO A 616 -0.30 -19.00 26.23
C PRO A 616 -0.18 -17.51 25.92
N LEU A 617 -1.30 -16.80 25.99
CA LEU A 617 -1.35 -15.36 25.78
C LEU A 617 -1.23 -14.62 27.10
N THR A 618 -0.46 -13.53 27.07
CA THR A 618 -0.40 -12.52 28.14
C THR A 618 -0.60 -11.15 27.51
N LEU A 619 -0.91 -10.12 28.31
CA LEU A 619 -1.03 -8.76 27.77
C LEU A 619 0.31 -8.23 27.26
N ASP A 620 1.41 -8.69 27.85
CA ASP A 620 2.74 -8.09 27.68
C ASP A 620 3.33 -8.34 26.28
N ASP A 621 2.88 -9.41 25.58
CA ASP A 621 3.38 -9.78 24.26
C ASP A 621 2.36 -10.43 23.31
N ILE A 622 2.65 -10.35 22.02
CA ILE A 622 2.04 -11.18 20.96
C ILE A 622 3.03 -12.25 20.47
N PRO A 623 2.57 -13.39 19.92
CA PRO A 623 3.45 -14.36 19.31
C PRO A 623 4.17 -13.80 18.08
N VAL A 624 5.50 -13.74 18.15
CA VAL A 624 6.40 -13.33 17.08
C VAL A 624 7.57 -14.31 17.02
N TYR A 625 7.92 -14.76 15.81
CA TYR A 625 8.95 -15.76 15.60
C TYR A 625 9.94 -15.31 14.53
N ILE A 626 11.20 -15.65 14.73
CA ILE A 626 12.30 -15.41 13.80
C ILE A 626 12.66 -16.72 13.13
N LYS A 627 12.70 -16.73 11.79
CA LYS A 627 13.09 -17.90 10.99
C LYS A 627 14.58 -18.22 11.16
N GLU A 628 14.96 -19.49 11.07
CA GLU A 628 16.38 -19.82 10.91
C GLU A 628 16.96 -19.29 9.59
N GLY A 629 18.27 -19.04 9.60
CA GLY A 629 18.96 -18.30 8.55
C GLY A 629 18.67 -16.79 8.54
N ALA A 630 17.94 -16.26 9.52
CA ALA A 630 17.63 -14.84 9.56
C ALA A 630 18.86 -13.95 9.68
N VAL A 631 18.81 -12.84 8.95
CA VAL A 631 19.75 -11.71 9.01
C VAL A 631 18.92 -10.45 9.22
N ILE A 632 18.85 -9.97 10.47
CA ILE A 632 17.97 -8.86 10.85
C ILE A 632 18.82 -7.71 11.40
N PRO A 633 19.05 -6.63 10.63
CA PRO A 633 19.70 -5.43 11.13
C PRO A 633 18.78 -4.65 12.07
N ALA A 634 19.35 -4.11 13.14
CA ALA A 634 18.66 -3.29 14.12
C ALA A 634 19.61 -2.21 14.65
N GLU A 635 19.08 -1.07 15.06
CA GLU A 635 19.86 0.00 15.66
C GLU A 635 19.59 0.08 17.16
N LYS A 636 20.64 0.31 17.93
CA LYS A 636 20.52 0.63 19.36
C LYS A 636 21.66 1.52 19.79
N ASP A 637 21.34 2.62 20.47
CA ASP A 637 22.30 3.58 21.02
C ASP A 637 23.31 4.10 19.96
N GLY A 638 22.83 4.32 18.73
CA GLY A 638 23.65 4.75 17.58
C GLY A 638 24.57 3.68 17.00
N ALA A 639 24.50 2.43 17.49
CA ALA A 639 25.24 1.30 16.94
C ALA A 639 24.33 0.36 16.15
N LEU A 640 24.85 -0.12 15.02
CA LEU A 640 24.16 -1.05 14.14
C LEU A 640 24.46 -2.49 14.56
N TYR A 641 23.41 -3.19 14.99
CA TYR A 641 23.41 -4.61 15.31
C TYR A 641 22.89 -5.41 14.11
N VAL A 642 23.38 -6.64 13.96
CA VAL A 642 22.82 -7.62 13.01
C VAL A 642 22.54 -8.91 13.77
N LEU A 643 21.26 -9.23 13.98
CA LEU A 643 20.86 -10.52 14.51
C LEU A 643 20.99 -11.59 13.43
N LEU A 644 21.78 -12.61 13.73
CA LEU A 644 22.05 -13.77 12.89
C LEU A 644 21.52 -15.03 13.57
N VAL A 645 20.71 -15.79 12.86
CA VAL A 645 20.14 -17.06 13.36
C VAL A 645 20.68 -18.23 12.54
N PRO A 646 21.93 -18.68 12.77
CA PRO A 646 22.58 -19.70 11.94
C PRO A 646 21.91 -21.07 12.04
N ALA A 647 21.95 -21.83 10.93
CA ALA A 647 21.48 -23.21 10.87
C ALA A 647 22.18 -24.01 9.77
N ASP A 648 22.56 -25.25 10.06
CA ASP A 648 23.25 -26.12 9.11
C ASP A 648 22.44 -26.33 7.83
N GLY A 649 23.10 -26.16 6.67
CA GLY A 649 22.48 -26.33 5.36
C GLY A 649 21.49 -25.23 4.96
N VAL A 650 21.32 -24.19 5.79
CA VAL A 650 20.49 -23.02 5.47
C VAL A 650 21.39 -21.87 5.02
N LYS A 651 21.05 -21.30 3.87
CA LYS A 651 21.70 -20.12 3.32
C LYS A 651 20.67 -19.06 2.99
N ASN A 652 20.84 -17.87 3.55
CA ASN A 652 19.99 -16.72 3.27
C ASN A 652 20.83 -15.44 3.21
N SER A 653 20.28 -14.40 2.60
CA SER A 653 20.91 -13.09 2.48
C SER A 653 19.91 -11.99 2.79
N PHE A 654 20.43 -10.86 3.27
CA PHE A 654 19.67 -9.63 3.43
C PHE A 654 20.51 -8.45 2.97
N VAL A 655 19.90 -7.56 2.19
CA VAL A 655 20.53 -6.31 1.78
C VAL A 655 20.15 -5.24 2.79
N LEU A 656 21.08 -4.88 3.65
CA LEU A 656 20.95 -3.70 4.49
C LEU A 656 21.13 -2.46 3.62
N TYR A 657 20.10 -1.61 3.58
CA TYR A 657 20.05 -0.39 2.79
C TYR A 657 19.98 0.84 3.69
N ASP A 658 20.70 1.90 3.32
CA ASP A 658 20.47 3.24 3.86
C ASP A 658 20.78 4.34 2.84
N ASP A 659 20.10 5.47 2.96
CA ASP A 659 20.29 6.70 2.19
C ASP A 659 20.10 7.93 3.09
N ASP A 660 19.99 9.13 2.52
CA ASP A 660 19.76 10.36 3.31
C ASP A 660 18.38 10.44 4.00
N GLY A 661 17.46 9.55 3.63
CA GLY A 661 16.11 9.44 4.15
C GLY A 661 15.15 10.56 3.74
N GLU A 662 15.58 11.53 2.94
CA GLU A 662 14.87 12.80 2.73
C GLU A 662 14.77 13.27 1.28
N SER A 663 15.75 12.94 0.43
CA SER A 663 15.79 13.40 -0.96
C SER A 663 15.47 12.28 -1.96
N GLU A 664 15.26 12.65 -3.22
CA GLU A 664 15.09 11.71 -4.32
C GLU A 664 16.43 11.18 -4.88
N GLN A 665 17.58 11.61 -4.35
CA GLN A 665 18.91 11.25 -4.87
C GLN A 665 19.21 9.74 -4.82
N TYR A 666 18.47 8.98 -4.01
CA TYR A 666 18.54 7.52 -4.00
C TYR A 666 18.21 6.90 -5.37
N LYS A 667 17.37 7.58 -6.18
CA LYS A 667 17.07 7.18 -7.56
C LYS A 667 18.29 7.31 -8.49
N ASP A 668 19.23 8.18 -8.14
CA ASP A 668 20.46 8.45 -8.88
C ASP A 668 21.68 7.72 -8.30
N GLY A 669 21.48 6.79 -7.36
CA GLY A 669 22.55 6.00 -6.77
C GLY A 669 23.12 6.55 -5.45
N ALA A 670 22.57 7.62 -4.88
CA ALA A 670 23.00 8.14 -3.59
C ALA A 670 22.42 7.32 -2.42
N TYR A 671 22.93 6.11 -2.26
CA TYR A 671 22.60 5.19 -1.17
C TYR A 671 23.78 4.27 -0.89
N SER A 672 23.71 3.51 0.21
CA SER A 672 24.67 2.45 0.53
C SER A 672 23.92 1.14 0.74
N GLU A 673 24.49 0.05 0.25
CA GLU A 673 23.97 -1.30 0.47
C GLU A 673 25.08 -2.20 0.99
N ILE A 674 24.77 -2.99 2.02
CA ILE A 674 25.61 -4.10 2.50
C ILE A 674 24.79 -5.37 2.35
N GLU A 675 25.18 -6.21 1.39
CA GLU A 675 24.64 -7.55 1.23
C GLU A 675 25.28 -8.47 2.29
N LEU A 676 24.49 -8.84 3.30
CA LEU A 676 24.88 -9.74 4.37
C LEU A 676 24.33 -11.13 4.04
N SER A 677 25.22 -12.09 3.81
CA SER A 677 24.85 -13.50 3.60
C SER A 677 25.25 -14.34 4.80
N LEU A 678 24.33 -15.19 5.25
CA LEU A 678 24.53 -16.18 6.30
C LEU A 678 24.40 -17.57 5.67
N ASP A 679 25.52 -18.29 5.61
CA ASP A 679 25.64 -19.64 5.06
C ASP A 679 26.07 -20.60 6.17
N GLY A 680 25.10 -21.30 6.77
CA GLY A 680 25.31 -22.06 7.99
C GLY A 680 25.75 -21.16 9.14
N PHE A 681 27.02 -21.26 9.52
CA PHE A 681 27.66 -20.48 10.58
C PHE A 681 28.73 -19.51 10.04
N ASN A 682 28.77 -19.31 8.72
CA ASN A 682 29.66 -18.36 8.08
C ASN A 682 28.87 -17.15 7.60
N VAL A 683 29.40 -15.96 7.86
CA VAL A 683 28.84 -14.68 7.45
C VAL A 683 29.75 -14.07 6.40
N THR A 684 29.19 -13.62 5.29
CA THR A 684 29.91 -12.77 4.34
C THR A 684 29.18 -11.45 4.19
N ALA A 685 29.93 -10.36 4.06
CA ALA A 685 29.37 -9.03 3.80
C ALA A 685 29.99 -8.46 2.53
N LYS A 686 29.15 -7.88 1.65
CA LYS A 686 29.61 -7.19 0.45
C LYS A 686 28.97 -5.81 0.36
N ARG A 687 29.80 -4.78 0.33
CA ARG A 687 29.37 -3.39 0.18
C ARG A 687 29.26 -3.02 -1.31
N SER A 688 28.26 -2.21 -1.66
CA SER A 688 28.18 -1.56 -2.97
C SER A 688 29.01 -0.26 -3.01
N GLU A 689 29.65 0.04 -4.15
CA GLU A 689 30.52 1.23 -4.34
C GLU A 689 29.73 2.52 -4.65
N ASN A 690 28.59 2.73 -4.00
CA ASN A 690 27.70 3.85 -4.29
C ASN A 690 28.07 5.09 -3.44
N ALA A 691 27.43 5.27 -2.28
CA ALA A 691 27.72 6.29 -1.28
C ALA A 691 27.97 5.66 0.10
N ASP A 692 28.41 6.44 1.08
CA ASP A 692 28.70 5.95 2.43
C ASP A 692 27.69 6.48 3.46
N PHE A 693 26.54 5.80 3.57
CA PHE A 693 25.52 6.05 4.61
C PHE A 693 25.58 5.01 5.74
N LEU A 694 26.30 3.91 5.54
CA LEU A 694 26.45 2.83 6.50
C LEU A 694 27.90 2.76 6.95
N GLY A 695 28.17 2.86 8.25
CA GLY A 695 29.52 2.68 8.79
C GLY A 695 30.09 1.28 8.49
N ASP A 696 31.42 1.14 8.63
CA ASP A 696 32.12 -0.13 8.42
C ASP A 696 31.93 -1.11 9.59
N ASP A 697 31.67 -0.61 10.78
CA ASP A 697 31.55 -1.40 12.01
C ASP A 697 30.13 -1.92 12.24
N LEU A 698 29.98 -3.24 12.35
CA LEU A 698 28.73 -3.91 12.72
C LEU A 698 28.87 -4.66 14.05
N ILE A 699 27.78 -4.76 14.82
CA ILE A 699 27.71 -5.63 16.00
C ILE A 699 26.89 -6.86 15.64
N LEU A 700 27.57 -7.97 15.36
CA LEU A 700 26.90 -9.25 15.15
C LEU A 700 26.31 -9.72 16.47
N ALA A 701 25.06 -10.18 16.43
CA ALA A 701 24.35 -10.78 17.55
C ALA A 701 23.85 -12.17 17.14
N VAL A 702 24.07 -13.18 17.98
CA VAL A 702 23.53 -14.54 17.78
C VAL A 702 22.77 -14.99 19.04
N PRO A 703 21.77 -15.87 18.94
CA PRO A 703 21.14 -16.47 20.11
C PRO A 703 22.18 -17.05 21.09
N ALA A 704 21.98 -16.89 22.40
CA ALA A 704 22.93 -17.37 23.40
C ALA A 704 23.19 -18.89 23.35
N SER A 705 22.23 -19.65 22.81
CA SER A 705 22.31 -21.09 22.55
C SER A 705 23.26 -21.46 21.41
N VAL A 706 23.59 -20.53 20.52
CA VAL A 706 24.55 -20.73 19.43
C VAL A 706 25.97 -20.82 20.01
N LYS A 707 26.72 -21.84 19.59
CA LYS A 707 28.14 -21.96 19.88
C LYS A 707 28.90 -20.97 19.01
N THR A 708 29.85 -20.28 19.61
CA THR A 708 30.62 -19.20 18.99
C THR A 708 32.10 -19.39 19.30
N GLY A 709 32.97 -18.83 18.48
CA GLY A 709 34.40 -18.74 18.75
C GLY A 709 34.76 -17.82 19.94
N SER A 710 36.05 -17.50 20.08
CA SER A 710 36.54 -16.55 21.09
C SER A 710 36.17 -15.09 20.76
N GLY A 711 36.03 -14.27 21.81
CA GLY A 711 35.81 -12.82 21.69
C GLY A 711 34.35 -12.37 21.63
N TRP A 712 33.39 -13.28 21.78
CA TRP A 712 31.98 -12.96 21.91
C TRP A 712 31.61 -12.64 23.37
N THR A 713 30.73 -11.67 23.57
CA THR A 713 30.26 -11.24 24.90
C THR A 713 28.80 -11.65 25.09
N LEU A 714 28.48 -12.37 26.17
CA LEU A 714 27.10 -12.69 26.52
C LEU A 714 26.36 -11.43 27.03
N ARG A 715 25.21 -11.13 26.42
CA ARG A 715 24.32 -10.01 26.76
C ARG A 715 22.86 -10.48 26.73
N GLY A 716 22.33 -10.88 27.89
CA GLY A 716 20.98 -11.42 27.99
C GLY A 716 20.82 -12.70 27.15
N ASN A 717 19.85 -12.70 26.23
CA ASN A 717 19.56 -13.83 25.35
C ASN A 717 20.47 -13.92 24.11
N PHE A 718 21.48 -13.04 24.00
CA PHE A 718 22.35 -12.95 22.84
C PHE A 718 23.83 -13.03 23.23
N LYS A 719 24.65 -13.50 22.30
CA LYS A 719 26.09 -13.20 22.29
C LYS A 719 26.36 -12.17 21.23
N THR A 720 27.21 -11.19 21.53
CA THR A 720 27.56 -10.14 20.57
C THR A 720 29.05 -10.02 20.33
N LYS A 721 29.42 -9.61 19.11
CA LYS A 721 30.80 -9.31 18.72
C LYS A 721 30.82 -8.20 17.69
N LYS A 722 31.70 -7.22 17.89
CA LYS A 722 31.95 -6.16 16.91
C LYS A 722 32.85 -6.71 15.81
N VAL A 723 32.47 -6.51 14.55
CA VAL A 723 33.18 -6.98 13.35
C VAL A 723 32.99 -5.93 12.25
N SER A 724 34.05 -5.62 11.51
CA SER A 724 33.95 -4.74 10.34
C SER A 724 33.40 -5.45 9.10
N VAL A 725 32.82 -4.71 8.16
CA VAL A 725 32.38 -5.26 6.86
C VAL A 725 33.57 -5.87 6.12
N SER A 726 34.73 -5.20 6.12
CA SER A 726 35.95 -5.72 5.49
C SER A 726 36.44 -7.04 6.10
N GLU A 727 36.29 -7.25 7.41
CA GLU A 727 36.60 -8.54 8.04
C GLU A 727 35.67 -9.67 7.56
N MET A 728 34.47 -9.34 7.10
CA MET A 728 33.47 -10.31 6.61
C MET A 728 33.53 -10.55 5.10
N GLU A 729 34.26 -9.75 4.31
CA GLU A 729 34.32 -9.89 2.84
C GLU A 729 34.79 -11.28 2.39
N ASN A 730 35.74 -11.87 3.11
CA ASN A 730 36.32 -13.19 2.82
C ASN A 730 35.70 -14.31 3.68
N GLY A 731 34.59 -14.02 4.37
CA GLY A 731 33.91 -14.95 5.26
C GLY A 731 34.39 -14.85 6.71
N PHE A 732 33.41 -14.79 7.62
CA PHE A 732 33.59 -14.77 9.05
C PHE A 732 32.81 -15.91 9.70
N SER A 733 33.52 -16.83 10.35
CA SER A 733 32.89 -17.92 11.12
C SER A 733 32.46 -17.42 12.50
N LEU A 734 31.22 -17.70 12.89
CA LEU A 734 30.62 -17.30 14.17
C LEU A 734 31.32 -17.93 15.40
#